data_AF-D7FN48-F1
#
_entry.id   AF-D7FN48-F1
#
_cell.length_a   1.000
_cell.length_b   1.000
_cell.length_c   1.000
_cell.angle_alpha   90.00
_cell.angle_beta   90.00
_cell.angle_gamma   90.00
#
_symmetry.space_group_name_H-M   'P 1'
#
loop_
_entity.id
_entity.type
_entity.pdbx_description
1 polymer ?
#
loop_
_entity_poly.entity_id
_entity_poly.type
_entity_poly.pdbx_seq_one_letter_code
_entity_poly.pdbx_strand_id
1 'polypeptide(L)'
;MSAKAIREYHGKRLVSKWISEYGDYDIENRCVQVKADMLQGGADAGFAKIEQDNSWLANTPLVVKPDQLIKRRGKAGLLAVNKTWPEVKAWISERMGKSQEVEVVTGILDTFIVEPFVPHEQSDEYYVCINSNREGEEFLFCHEGGVDVGDVDAKADRLQVPIGDKATASDIKEALLSKVPESRQDMLADFLAALFKLYIDLNFVYMEINPIVVVGERITPLDMAAKIDETASFLCGPKWGEIDFPAPFGRPEFPEEAYIKKLDGSTGASLKLTILNHSGRVWTMVAGGGASVVYADTISDYGYGKELANYGEYSGAPSEQMTYNYAKTILGLMTRVKDDKGKVLIIGGGIANFTDVAATFTGIITALKQYAEELRDGNISIWVRRAGPNYQEGLRKIRETGESIGVPIRVYGPETHITAVVPMALGLVDGATVPEFDQVPEQEQPATVKKDSPSTAAEAQVEPSAGSGDAPAAQESAPNGTTASSEHTVQNFAPDTTAIVYGLQNRAVQGMLDFDFMCKREKPSVACMVFPFSGNHYIKFYWGTAETLIPVYTSIAEAVKRHPTVSVMVNFSSFRSVYETTMDALNYSDTIKTLAIIAEGVPESQTREIIKAADEKKVGLIGPATVGGIKPGCMRIGNTGGMLDNIVMSKLYRPGTVAYVSKSGGMSNELNNIIARNSDGVFEGVAIGGDRYPGTRFIDHLLRYQDNPTVSMLVLLGEVGGADEYDVCDALKSGRITKPVVAWCIGTCASIFPFEVQFGHAGACARGQGETAADKNAALAAAGAVVPVSFDEFPSKIKEVFDGLLEKGLVKAMVEPPVPKVPMDYTWAKRLGLVRKPANFISSISDDRGDELSYAGMPISEVFSADIGLGGVLSLLWFRRRLPDYATKFIEMILMVTADHGPAVSGAHNTIVTARAGKDLVSALCSGLLTIGPRFGGALDKAAEMFTQGADEGADAAEYVKRMRQQNKLIMGIGHRIKSLSNPDMRVTIIKEYALKHFKNNKVLDFALAVEQVTTKKRETLILNVDGCIAACFVDLLRSCGAFTQEEADELIANGCLNGMFVLGRSVGFIGHYLDQKRLKQPLYRHPWDDISYQSVN
;
A
#
# COMPACT_ATOMS: atom_id res chain seq x y z
N MET A 1 10.67 -8.14 -2.04
CA MET A 1 11.29 -8.85 -0.91
C MET A 1 11.36 -10.32 -1.28
N SER A 2 12.51 -10.97 -1.10
CA SER A 2 12.76 -12.36 -1.50
C SER A 2 14.05 -12.89 -0.84
N ALA A 3 14.42 -14.14 -1.09
CA ALA A 3 15.80 -14.60 -0.95
C ALA A 3 16.78 -13.65 -1.66
N LYS A 4 17.75 -13.10 -0.93
CA LYS A 4 18.76 -12.17 -1.45
C LYS A 4 20.16 -12.66 -1.09
N ALA A 5 21.05 -12.61 -2.09
CA ALA A 5 22.46 -12.85 -1.85
C ALA A 5 23.04 -11.72 -0.98
N ILE A 6 23.94 -12.10 -0.08
CA ILE A 6 24.72 -11.18 0.75
C ILE A 6 26.19 -11.32 0.40
N ARG A 7 26.95 -10.26 0.64
CA ARG A 7 28.41 -10.31 0.52
C ARG A 7 29.00 -11.34 1.48
N GLU A 8 30.13 -11.92 1.10
CA GLU A 8 30.85 -12.90 1.92
C GLU A 8 31.21 -12.29 3.28
N TYR A 9 31.60 -11.01 3.29
CA TYR A 9 31.86 -10.24 4.48
C TYR A 9 30.71 -10.29 5.51
N HIS A 10 29.47 -10.07 5.06
CA HIS A 10 28.32 -10.08 5.95
C HIS A 10 27.99 -11.50 6.42
N GLY A 11 28.06 -12.49 5.53
CA GLY A 11 27.83 -13.89 5.88
C GLY A 11 28.79 -14.37 6.99
N LYS A 12 30.10 -14.15 6.80
CA LYS A 12 31.12 -14.54 7.77
C LYS A 12 30.95 -13.84 9.11
N ARG A 13 30.65 -12.53 9.09
CA ARG A 13 30.40 -11.78 10.32
C ARG A 13 29.17 -12.26 11.09
N LEU A 14 28.11 -12.68 10.40
CA LEU A 14 26.94 -13.26 11.06
C LEU A 14 27.29 -14.58 11.74
N VAL A 15 28.02 -15.46 11.05
CA VAL A 15 28.51 -16.72 11.64
C VAL A 15 29.42 -16.44 12.83
N SER A 16 30.47 -15.64 12.66
CA SER A 16 31.44 -15.38 13.73
C SER A 16 30.82 -14.71 14.96
N LYS A 17 29.83 -13.84 14.76
CA LYS A 17 29.19 -13.10 15.84
C LYS A 17 28.22 -13.96 16.65
N TRP A 18 27.47 -14.86 15.99
CA TRP A 18 26.33 -15.54 16.59
C TRP A 18 26.53 -17.04 16.82
N ILE A 19 27.55 -17.68 16.24
CA ILE A 19 27.75 -19.13 16.37
C ILE A 19 27.93 -19.58 17.83
N SER A 20 28.50 -18.73 18.68
CA SER A 20 28.69 -18.98 20.12
C SER A 20 27.39 -19.07 20.91
N GLU A 21 26.25 -18.57 20.37
CA GLU A 21 24.92 -18.78 20.97
C GLU A 21 24.42 -20.22 20.75
N TYR A 22 25.00 -20.97 19.80
CA TYR A 22 24.52 -22.28 19.36
C TYR A 22 25.49 -23.44 19.65
N GLY A 23 26.74 -23.13 20.02
CA GLY A 23 27.78 -24.07 20.44
C GLY A 23 29.02 -23.33 20.98
N ASP A 24 29.92 -24.02 21.68
CA ASP A 24 31.15 -23.41 22.25
C ASP A 24 32.25 -23.27 21.17
N TYR A 25 31.99 -22.39 20.20
CA TYR A 25 32.89 -22.13 19.07
C TYR A 25 33.26 -20.66 19.00
N ASP A 26 34.55 -20.39 18.85
CA ASP A 26 35.10 -19.08 18.56
C ASP A 26 35.63 -19.04 17.12
N ILE A 27 34.82 -18.49 16.22
CA ILE A 27 35.20 -18.27 14.82
C ILE A 27 35.81 -16.87 14.72
N GLU A 28 37.06 -16.83 14.25
CA GLU A 28 37.84 -15.62 14.21
C GLU A 28 37.20 -14.56 13.29
N ASN A 29 36.77 -13.44 13.87
CA ASN A 29 36.13 -12.33 13.16
C ASN A 29 37.15 -11.35 12.55
N ARG A 30 38.26 -11.85 12.01
CA ARG A 30 39.27 -11.02 11.32
C ARG A 30 38.97 -10.99 9.82
N CYS A 31 38.03 -10.14 9.42
CA CYS A 31 37.79 -9.83 8.01
C CYS A 31 37.59 -8.32 7.85
N VAL A 32 38.15 -7.74 6.79
CA VAL A 32 37.98 -6.32 6.47
C VAL A 32 37.56 -6.15 5.02
N GLN A 33 36.60 -5.25 4.80
CA GLN A 33 36.13 -4.90 3.47
C GLN A 33 36.82 -3.60 3.02
N VAL A 34 37.38 -3.60 1.81
CA VAL A 34 38.00 -2.45 1.18
C VAL A 34 37.13 -2.04 0.00
N LYS A 35 36.49 -0.88 0.10
CA LYS A 35 35.59 -0.32 -0.92
C LYS A 35 36.22 0.86 -1.64
N ALA A 36 35.81 1.11 -2.88
CA ALA A 36 36.29 2.22 -3.69
C ALA A 36 36.06 3.60 -3.03
N ASP A 37 34.93 3.81 -2.35
CA ASP A 37 34.57 5.05 -1.65
C ASP A 37 35.52 5.37 -0.49
N MET A 38 36.00 4.35 0.23
CA MET A 38 36.99 4.48 1.32
C MET A 38 38.35 5.00 0.83
N LEU A 39 38.64 4.89 -0.48
CA LEU A 39 39.90 5.30 -1.09
C LEU A 39 39.80 6.64 -1.85
N GLN A 40 38.62 7.25 -1.98
CA GLN A 40 38.40 8.48 -2.77
C GLN A 40 39.21 9.69 -2.28
N GLY A 41 39.53 9.78 -0.98
CA GLY A 41 40.37 10.83 -0.39
C GLY A 41 41.87 10.66 -0.61
N GLY A 42 42.29 9.66 -1.39
CA GLY A 42 43.67 9.25 -1.60
C GLY A 42 43.90 7.83 -1.04
N ALA A 43 44.38 6.92 -1.90
CA ALA A 43 44.53 5.50 -1.58
C ALA A 43 45.38 5.27 -0.31
N ASP A 44 46.50 5.99 -0.16
CA ASP A 44 47.38 5.85 1.00
C ASP A 44 46.69 6.24 2.31
N ALA A 45 45.91 7.32 2.32
CA ALA A 45 45.16 7.76 3.50
C ALA A 45 44.04 6.78 3.86
N GLY A 46 43.31 6.28 2.85
CA GLY A 46 42.28 5.27 3.03
C GLY A 46 42.83 3.95 3.60
N PHE A 47 43.92 3.44 3.02
CA PHE A 47 44.58 2.24 3.52
C PHE A 47 45.19 2.43 4.91
N ALA A 48 45.76 3.60 5.22
CA ALA A 48 46.30 3.90 6.55
C ALA A 48 45.19 3.88 7.61
N LYS A 49 44.00 4.41 7.30
CA LYS A 49 42.84 4.33 8.19
C LYS A 49 42.38 2.88 8.39
N ILE A 50 42.29 2.10 7.31
CA ILE A 50 41.93 0.67 7.39
C ILE A 50 42.90 -0.10 8.28
N GLU A 51 44.21 0.16 8.13
CA GLU A 51 45.27 -0.45 8.94
C GLU A 51 45.22 -0.01 10.41
N GLN A 52 44.90 1.26 10.67
CA GLN A 52 44.70 1.78 12.03
C GLN A 52 43.54 1.06 12.75
N ASP A 53 42.43 0.85 12.05
CA ASP A 53 41.25 0.16 12.59
C ASP A 53 41.47 -1.36 12.69
N ASN A 54 42.48 -1.91 11.98
CA ASN A 54 42.75 -3.34 11.85
C ASN A 54 44.26 -3.64 11.93
N SER A 55 44.87 -3.42 13.10
CA SER A 55 46.32 -3.53 13.30
C SER A 55 46.93 -4.91 12.98
N TRP A 56 46.11 -5.96 12.93
CA TRP A 56 46.52 -7.32 12.55
C TRP A 56 46.95 -7.43 11.08
N LEU A 57 46.51 -6.53 10.20
CA LEU A 57 46.87 -6.53 8.78
C LEU A 57 48.39 -6.41 8.58
N ALA A 58 49.07 -5.60 9.41
CA ALA A 58 50.50 -5.31 9.24
C ALA A 58 51.41 -6.52 9.52
N ASN A 59 50.97 -7.45 10.38
CA ASN A 59 51.84 -8.49 10.94
C ASN A 59 51.37 -9.93 10.65
N THR A 60 50.29 -10.09 9.88
CA THR A 60 49.73 -11.41 9.54
C THR A 60 49.84 -11.62 8.03
N PRO A 61 50.24 -12.80 7.53
CA PRO A 61 50.07 -13.14 6.12
C PRO A 61 48.58 -13.11 5.74
N LEU A 62 48.25 -12.61 4.55
CA LEU A 62 46.89 -12.26 4.16
C LEU A 62 46.45 -12.98 2.88
N VAL A 63 45.14 -13.05 2.71
CA VAL A 63 44.43 -13.37 1.49
C VAL A 63 43.59 -12.18 1.09
N VAL A 64 43.55 -11.86 -0.21
CA VAL A 64 42.64 -10.83 -0.76
C VAL A 64 41.90 -11.38 -1.97
N LYS A 65 40.60 -11.08 -2.03
CA LYS A 65 39.70 -11.47 -3.12
C LYS A 65 38.57 -10.45 -3.29
N PRO A 66 38.00 -10.28 -4.50
CA PRO A 66 36.81 -9.46 -4.69
C PRO A 66 35.60 -10.03 -3.94
N ASP A 67 34.77 -9.13 -3.41
CA ASP A 67 33.56 -9.44 -2.63
C ASP A 67 32.33 -8.82 -3.31
N GLN A 68 32.07 -9.25 -4.55
CA GLN A 68 31.00 -8.76 -5.43
C GLN A 68 30.19 -9.93 -6.04
N LEU A 69 29.93 -10.96 -5.23
CA LEU A 69 29.20 -12.17 -5.66
C LEU A 69 29.84 -12.94 -6.83
N ILE A 70 31.15 -12.80 -7.01
CA ILE A 70 31.92 -13.50 -8.06
C ILE A 70 32.17 -14.94 -7.58
N LYS A 71 31.67 -15.93 -8.32
CA LYS A 71 31.99 -17.34 -8.11
C LYS A 71 33.31 -17.70 -8.80
N ARG A 72 33.94 -18.80 -8.37
CA ARG A 72 35.17 -19.35 -8.99
C ARG A 72 36.34 -18.34 -9.10
N ARG A 73 36.47 -17.44 -8.12
CA ARG A 73 37.49 -16.37 -8.07
C ARG A 73 38.92 -16.88 -8.30
N GLY A 74 39.28 -18.04 -7.74
CA GLY A 74 40.59 -18.66 -7.95
C GLY A 74 40.87 -18.98 -9.43
N LYS A 75 39.90 -19.56 -10.15
CA LYS A 75 40.02 -19.89 -11.57
C LYS A 75 40.03 -18.65 -12.47
N ALA A 76 39.41 -17.56 -12.01
CA ALA A 76 39.43 -16.26 -12.69
C ALA A 76 40.71 -15.43 -12.41
N GLY A 77 41.67 -15.93 -11.63
CA GLY A 77 42.88 -15.18 -11.25
C GLY A 77 42.60 -14.00 -10.31
N LEU A 78 41.46 -14.03 -9.60
CA LEU A 78 40.98 -12.99 -8.69
C LEU A 78 41.17 -13.37 -7.22
N LEU A 79 42.23 -14.12 -6.93
CA LEU A 79 42.58 -14.56 -5.58
C LEU A 79 44.09 -14.41 -5.39
N ALA A 80 44.51 -13.61 -4.42
CA ALA A 80 45.90 -13.53 -4.00
C ALA A 80 46.05 -14.09 -2.58
N VAL A 81 46.92 -15.09 -2.44
CA VAL A 81 47.10 -15.90 -1.23
C VAL A 81 48.50 -15.68 -0.67
N ASN A 82 48.63 -15.71 0.66
CA ASN A 82 49.89 -15.60 1.39
C ASN A 82 50.68 -14.33 1.02
N LYS A 83 50.05 -13.17 1.20
CA LYS A 83 50.61 -11.84 0.88
C LYS A 83 50.79 -10.99 2.13
N THR A 84 51.79 -10.12 2.11
CA THR A 84 51.94 -9.05 3.10
C THR A 84 50.96 -7.90 2.83
N TRP A 85 50.66 -7.08 3.84
CA TRP A 85 49.76 -5.93 3.65
C TRP A 85 50.20 -4.96 2.54
N PRO A 86 51.49 -4.59 2.38
CA PRO A 86 51.94 -3.80 1.24
C PRO A 86 51.63 -4.44 -0.13
N GLU A 87 51.81 -5.77 -0.26
CA GLU A 87 51.48 -6.48 -1.50
C GLU A 87 49.97 -6.50 -1.74
N VAL A 88 49.14 -6.66 -0.70
CA VAL A 88 47.67 -6.58 -0.81
C VAL A 88 47.23 -5.18 -1.27
N LYS A 89 47.79 -4.11 -0.70
CA LYS A 89 47.50 -2.73 -1.12
C LYS A 89 47.82 -2.50 -2.60
N ALA A 90 48.97 -3.00 -3.06
CA ALA A 90 49.36 -2.94 -4.46
C ALA A 90 48.39 -3.74 -5.35
N TRP A 91 48.03 -4.96 -4.92
CA TRP A 91 47.13 -5.85 -5.66
C TRP A 91 45.72 -5.26 -5.81
N ILE A 92 45.18 -4.67 -4.74
CA ILE A 92 43.91 -3.95 -4.76
C ILE A 92 44.02 -2.71 -5.65
N SER A 93 45.04 -1.86 -5.49
CA SER A 93 45.19 -0.65 -6.29
C SER A 93 45.33 -0.93 -7.79
N GLU A 94 45.91 -2.07 -8.16
CA GLU A 94 46.00 -2.50 -9.55
C GLU A 94 44.63 -2.88 -10.14
N ARG A 95 43.65 -3.28 -9.32
CA ARG A 95 42.35 -3.82 -9.78
C ARG A 95 41.16 -2.92 -9.48
N MET A 96 41.24 -2.11 -8.43
CA MET A 96 40.19 -1.21 -8.00
C MET A 96 39.79 -0.25 -9.13
N GLY A 97 38.50 -0.18 -9.42
CA GLY A 97 37.92 0.63 -10.48
C GLY A 97 38.19 0.11 -11.90
N LYS A 98 38.84 -1.05 -12.07
CA LYS A 98 39.09 -1.64 -13.39
C LYS A 98 38.00 -2.63 -13.80
N SER A 99 37.76 -2.69 -15.09
CA SER A 99 36.88 -3.67 -15.72
C SER A 99 37.51 -5.06 -15.67
N GLN A 100 36.72 -6.07 -15.34
CA GLN A 100 37.10 -7.47 -15.29
C GLN A 100 36.00 -8.31 -15.95
N GLU A 101 36.41 -9.17 -16.86
CA GLU A 101 35.56 -10.19 -17.46
C GLU A 101 35.67 -11.48 -16.65
N VAL A 102 34.54 -12.03 -16.23
CA VAL A 102 34.42 -13.32 -15.56
C VAL A 102 33.36 -14.13 -16.29
N GLU A 103 33.78 -15.25 -16.88
CA GLU A 103 32.94 -16.07 -17.77
C GLU A 103 32.37 -15.23 -18.93
N VAL A 104 31.07 -14.90 -18.91
CA VAL A 104 30.41 -14.07 -19.96
C VAL A 104 30.05 -12.67 -19.48
N VAL A 105 30.42 -12.32 -18.25
CA VAL A 105 29.99 -11.11 -17.56
C VAL A 105 31.16 -10.18 -17.32
N THR A 106 31.03 -8.94 -17.80
CA THR A 106 32.03 -7.89 -17.59
C THR A 106 31.52 -6.90 -16.55
N GLY A 107 32.31 -6.65 -15.50
CA GLY A 107 31.96 -5.73 -14.41
C GLY A 107 33.17 -4.98 -13.87
N ILE A 108 32.93 -3.94 -13.07
CA ILE A 108 33.98 -3.16 -12.43
C ILE A 108 34.25 -3.74 -11.03
N LEU A 109 35.52 -3.93 -10.70
CA LEU A 109 35.93 -4.34 -9.35
C LEU A 109 36.02 -3.11 -8.43
N ASP A 110 35.14 -3.02 -7.44
CA ASP A 110 35.06 -1.88 -6.51
C ASP A 110 35.11 -2.26 -5.03
N THR A 111 34.98 -3.56 -4.72
CA THR A 111 34.85 -4.06 -3.35
C THR A 111 35.65 -5.34 -3.18
N PHE A 112 36.54 -5.35 -2.20
CA PHE A 112 37.41 -6.48 -1.87
C PHE A 112 37.26 -6.87 -0.40
N ILE A 113 37.51 -8.14 -0.09
CA ILE A 113 37.64 -8.65 1.27
C ILE A 113 39.08 -9.12 1.51
N VAL A 114 39.62 -8.75 2.67
CA VAL A 114 40.97 -9.12 3.13
C VAL A 114 40.86 -9.88 4.44
N GLU A 115 41.56 -11.02 4.50
CA GLU A 115 41.45 -12.01 5.58
C GLU A 115 42.83 -12.59 5.92
N PRO A 116 43.06 -13.13 7.12
CA PRO A 116 44.26 -13.88 7.43
C PRO A 116 44.42 -15.09 6.52
N PHE A 117 45.65 -15.33 6.06
CA PHE A 117 46.02 -16.60 5.43
C PHE A 117 46.11 -17.69 6.50
N VAL A 118 45.42 -18.80 6.25
CA VAL A 118 45.47 -19.99 7.09
C VAL A 118 46.36 -21.02 6.38
N PRO A 119 47.53 -21.38 6.91
CA PRO A 119 48.31 -22.50 6.38
C PRO A 119 47.59 -23.82 6.63
N HIS A 120 47.34 -24.60 5.58
CA HIS A 120 46.64 -25.89 5.63
C HIS A 120 47.02 -26.77 4.44
N GLU A 121 46.75 -28.06 4.53
CA GLU A 121 46.89 -29.04 3.44
C GLU A 121 45.53 -29.32 2.78
N GLN A 122 45.51 -29.91 1.58
CA GLN A 122 44.26 -30.26 0.89
C GLN A 122 43.35 -31.19 1.72
N SER A 123 43.95 -32.07 2.54
CA SER A 123 43.22 -32.97 3.44
C SER A 123 42.50 -32.27 4.59
N ASP A 124 42.77 -30.98 4.79
CA ASP A 124 42.12 -30.14 5.79
C ASP A 124 40.91 -29.37 5.23
N GLU A 125 40.72 -29.38 3.91
CA GLU A 125 39.63 -28.70 3.22
C GLU A 125 38.39 -29.60 3.07
N TYR A 126 37.25 -29.13 3.56
CA TYR A 126 35.95 -29.76 3.37
C TYR A 126 34.97 -28.82 2.66
N TYR A 127 33.90 -29.39 2.13
CA TYR A 127 32.77 -28.66 1.55
C TYR A 127 31.53 -28.82 2.45
N VAL A 128 30.82 -27.73 2.70
CA VAL A 128 29.48 -27.78 3.29
C VAL A 128 28.52 -26.84 2.56
N CYS A 129 27.28 -27.31 2.35
CA CYS A 129 26.18 -26.49 1.90
C CYS A 129 24.88 -26.84 2.64
N ILE A 130 24.11 -25.82 3.03
CA ILE A 130 22.77 -25.94 3.61
C ILE A 130 21.81 -25.15 2.71
N ASN A 131 20.82 -25.84 2.16
CA ASN A 131 19.85 -25.25 1.24
C ASN A 131 18.42 -25.50 1.72
N SER A 132 17.60 -24.45 1.74
CA SER A 132 16.19 -24.57 2.09
C SER A 132 15.38 -24.99 0.87
N ASN A 133 14.60 -26.05 1.03
CA ASN A 133 13.59 -26.53 0.08
C ASN A 133 12.20 -26.59 0.77
N ARG A 134 11.17 -27.05 0.04
CA ARG A 134 9.78 -27.09 0.53
C ARG A 134 9.62 -27.99 1.76
N GLU A 135 10.36 -29.10 1.81
CA GLU A 135 10.21 -30.15 2.83
C GLU A 135 11.10 -29.92 4.06
N GLY A 136 12.02 -28.97 3.99
CA GLY A 136 12.93 -28.60 5.08
C GLY A 136 14.29 -28.15 4.54
N GLU A 137 15.35 -28.59 5.19
CA GLU A 137 16.71 -28.19 4.89
C GLU A 137 17.51 -29.39 4.36
N GLU A 138 18.16 -29.21 3.22
CA GLU A 138 19.09 -30.20 2.66
C GLU A 138 20.52 -29.80 3.02
N PHE A 139 21.22 -30.72 3.68
CA PHE A 139 22.62 -30.60 4.04
C PHE A 139 23.46 -31.41 3.05
N LEU A 140 24.44 -30.77 2.42
CA LEU A 140 25.41 -31.41 1.53
C LEU A 140 26.80 -31.29 2.15
N PHE A 141 27.55 -32.39 2.12
CA PHE A 141 28.92 -32.44 2.62
C PHE A 141 29.83 -33.21 1.67
N CYS A 142 31.04 -32.70 1.45
CA CYS A 142 32.10 -33.46 0.76
C CYS A 142 33.39 -33.40 1.56
N HIS A 143 33.98 -34.58 1.79
CA HIS A 143 35.27 -34.73 2.47
C HIS A 143 36.47 -34.18 1.68
N GLU A 144 36.31 -33.93 0.38
CA GLU A 144 37.28 -33.28 -0.51
C GLU A 144 36.76 -31.89 -0.88
N GLY A 145 37.12 -30.86 -0.12
CA GLY A 145 36.76 -29.47 -0.41
C GLY A 145 37.68 -28.79 -1.42
N GLY A 146 37.54 -27.47 -1.55
CA GLY A 146 38.48 -26.62 -2.28
C GLY A 146 38.04 -26.19 -3.68
N VAL A 147 38.97 -25.56 -4.40
CA VAL A 147 38.75 -24.99 -5.75
C VAL A 147 38.45 -26.07 -6.80
N ASP A 148 38.88 -27.31 -6.56
CA ASP A 148 38.77 -28.44 -7.51
C ASP A 148 37.82 -29.55 -7.05
N VAL A 149 36.85 -29.22 -6.18
CA VAL A 149 35.79 -30.14 -5.74
C VAL A 149 35.01 -30.78 -6.91
N GLY A 150 34.91 -30.10 -8.06
CA GLY A 150 34.24 -30.59 -9.26
C GLY A 150 32.71 -30.48 -9.17
N ASP A 151 31.99 -31.48 -9.70
CA ASP A 151 30.53 -31.57 -9.60
C ASP A 151 30.13 -32.05 -8.20
N VAL A 152 29.88 -31.09 -7.31
CA VAL A 152 29.57 -31.36 -5.90
C VAL A 152 28.22 -32.04 -5.74
N ASP A 153 27.25 -31.73 -6.60
CA ASP A 153 25.92 -32.30 -6.53
C ASP A 153 25.92 -33.82 -6.72
N ALA A 154 26.81 -34.33 -7.57
CA ALA A 154 26.99 -35.77 -7.79
C ALA A 154 27.86 -36.45 -6.71
N LYS A 155 28.75 -35.72 -6.04
CA LYS A 155 29.75 -36.27 -5.12
C LYS A 155 29.40 -36.18 -3.64
N ALA A 156 28.63 -35.17 -3.25
CA ALA A 156 28.36 -34.87 -1.85
C ALA A 156 27.45 -35.91 -1.21
N ASP A 157 27.77 -36.24 0.03
CA ASP A 157 26.87 -36.97 0.92
C ASP A 157 25.74 -35.99 1.36
N ARG A 158 24.51 -36.50 1.49
CA ARG A 158 23.30 -35.67 1.67
C ARG A 158 22.53 -36.08 2.93
N LEU A 159 22.00 -35.09 3.64
CA LEU A 159 21.09 -35.26 4.77
C LEU A 159 19.91 -34.31 4.61
N GLN A 160 18.71 -34.84 4.44
CA GLN A 160 17.48 -34.06 4.45
C GLN A 160 16.97 -33.96 5.90
N VAL A 161 16.81 -32.74 6.40
CA VAL A 161 16.25 -32.44 7.72
C VAL A 161 14.83 -31.92 7.53
N PRO A 162 13.79 -32.61 8.03
CA PRO A 162 12.41 -32.14 7.91
C PRO A 162 12.14 -30.84 8.69
N ILE A 163 11.15 -30.06 8.26
CA ILE A 163 10.73 -28.82 8.95
C ILE A 163 10.44 -29.10 10.43
N GLY A 164 11.05 -28.33 11.33
CA GLY A 164 10.84 -28.40 12.77
C GLY A 164 11.69 -29.47 13.49
N ASP A 165 12.35 -30.35 12.74
CA ASP A 165 13.32 -31.29 13.30
C ASP A 165 14.69 -30.60 13.49
N LYS A 166 15.60 -31.30 14.17
CA LYS A 166 16.97 -30.83 14.42
C LYS A 166 17.95 -31.80 13.79
N ALA A 167 19.01 -31.30 13.16
CA ALA A 167 20.17 -32.12 12.83
C ALA A 167 21.04 -32.27 14.08
N THR A 168 21.03 -33.43 14.73
CA THR A 168 21.95 -33.69 15.85
C THR A 168 23.34 -34.02 15.33
N ALA A 169 24.37 -33.85 16.17
CA ALA A 169 25.73 -34.22 15.81
C ALA A 169 25.84 -35.72 15.45
N SER A 170 25.05 -36.59 16.10
CA SER A 170 25.00 -38.01 15.76
C SER A 170 24.50 -38.24 14.34
N ASP A 171 23.39 -37.58 13.96
CA ASP A 171 22.79 -37.73 12.63
C ASP A 171 23.75 -37.24 11.54
N ILE A 172 24.39 -36.09 11.78
CA ILE A 172 25.40 -35.52 10.88
C ILE A 172 26.60 -36.44 10.74
N LYS A 173 27.11 -36.97 11.86
CA LYS A 173 28.28 -37.86 11.86
C LYS A 173 28.01 -39.13 11.05
N GLU A 174 26.85 -39.75 11.26
CA GLU A 174 26.45 -40.96 10.55
C GLU A 174 26.21 -40.71 9.06
N ALA A 175 25.46 -39.67 8.71
CA ALA A 175 25.05 -39.42 7.33
C ALA A 175 26.14 -38.77 6.46
N LEU A 176 26.92 -37.85 7.02
CA LEU A 176 27.77 -36.94 6.24
C LEU A 176 29.28 -37.17 6.42
N LEU A 177 29.71 -37.67 7.58
CA LEU A 177 31.14 -37.62 7.95
C LEU A 177 31.85 -38.98 7.87
N SER A 178 31.24 -39.99 7.25
CA SER A 178 31.81 -41.35 7.15
C SER A 178 33.20 -41.41 6.49
N LYS A 179 33.50 -40.46 5.59
CA LYS A 179 34.79 -40.35 4.87
C LYS A 179 35.79 -39.39 5.53
N VAL A 180 35.42 -38.76 6.65
CA VAL A 180 36.29 -37.86 7.43
C VAL A 180 37.09 -38.67 8.45
N PRO A 181 38.36 -38.35 8.73
CA PRO A 181 39.14 -39.03 9.77
C PRO A 181 38.43 -38.99 11.14
N GLU A 182 38.37 -40.13 11.84
CA GLU A 182 37.64 -40.28 13.13
C GLU A 182 38.02 -39.19 14.15
N SER A 183 39.28 -38.77 14.18
CA SER A 183 39.77 -37.72 15.09
C SER A 183 39.14 -36.34 14.88
N ARG A 184 38.50 -36.10 13.73
CA ARG A 184 37.86 -34.82 13.37
C ARG A 184 36.33 -34.89 13.32
N GLN A 185 35.76 -36.10 13.30
CA GLN A 185 34.33 -36.31 13.07
C GLN A 185 33.45 -35.64 14.13
N ASP A 186 33.74 -35.84 15.43
CA ASP A 186 32.90 -35.30 16.50
C ASP A 186 32.89 -33.76 16.50
N MET A 187 34.07 -33.16 16.37
CA MET A 187 34.23 -31.70 16.32
C MET A 187 33.49 -31.09 15.12
N LEU A 188 33.62 -31.70 13.93
CA LEU A 188 32.90 -31.26 12.74
C LEU A 188 31.39 -31.45 12.89
N ALA A 189 30.95 -32.59 13.43
CA ALA A 189 29.54 -32.87 13.62
C ALA A 189 28.87 -31.86 14.55
N ASP A 190 29.50 -31.57 15.69
CA ASP A 190 29.00 -30.60 16.66
C ASP A 190 28.97 -29.18 16.06
N PHE A 191 29.99 -28.80 15.27
CA PHE A 191 30.04 -27.50 14.61
C PHE A 191 28.96 -27.36 13.55
N LEU A 192 28.78 -28.38 12.70
CA LEU A 192 27.76 -28.39 11.66
C LEU A 192 26.34 -28.36 12.27
N ALA A 193 26.13 -29.01 13.41
CA ALA A 193 24.87 -28.92 14.16
C ALA A 193 24.60 -27.51 14.71
N ALA A 194 25.65 -26.82 15.20
CA ALA A 194 25.53 -25.41 15.63
C ALA A 194 25.28 -24.47 14.44
N LEU A 195 25.98 -24.69 13.31
CA LEU A 195 25.80 -23.94 12.08
C LEU A 195 24.38 -24.09 11.51
N PHE A 196 23.81 -25.29 11.59
CA PHE A 196 22.43 -25.56 11.19
C PHE A 196 21.40 -24.74 11.99
N LYS A 197 21.56 -24.67 13.33
CA LYS A 197 20.69 -23.86 14.17
C LYS A 197 20.81 -22.37 13.83
N LEU A 198 22.04 -21.88 13.66
CA LEU A 198 22.30 -20.52 13.25
C LEU A 198 21.65 -20.19 11.89
N TYR A 199 21.74 -21.12 10.93
CA TYR A 199 21.13 -21.00 9.62
C TYR A 199 19.62 -20.75 9.71
N ILE A 200 18.91 -21.56 10.53
CA ILE A 200 17.47 -21.43 10.74
C ILE A 200 17.13 -20.12 11.46
N ASP A 201 17.76 -19.85 12.60
CA ASP A 201 17.41 -18.71 13.47
C ASP A 201 17.70 -17.34 12.83
N LEU A 202 18.67 -17.27 11.92
CA LEU A 202 18.99 -16.08 11.14
C LEU A 202 18.31 -16.05 9.77
N ASN A 203 17.41 -16.98 9.47
CA ASN A 203 16.64 -17.06 8.21
C ASN A 203 17.55 -17.05 6.96
N PHE A 204 18.62 -17.83 6.98
CA PHE A 204 19.33 -18.20 5.76
C PHE A 204 18.45 -19.14 4.92
N VAL A 205 18.57 -19.01 3.61
CA VAL A 205 17.90 -19.91 2.64
C VAL A 205 18.90 -20.64 1.74
N TYR A 206 20.15 -20.20 1.75
CA TYR A 206 21.29 -20.86 1.14
C TYR A 206 22.55 -20.46 1.90
N MET A 207 23.39 -21.42 2.24
CA MET A 207 24.69 -21.19 2.86
C MET A 207 25.65 -22.25 2.35
N GLU A 208 26.67 -21.84 1.62
CA GLU A 208 27.74 -22.68 1.13
C GLU A 208 29.07 -22.15 1.66
N ILE A 209 29.89 -23.04 2.22
CA ILE A 209 31.23 -22.73 2.72
C ILE A 209 32.20 -23.69 2.01
N ASN A 210 33.02 -23.15 1.11
CA ASN A 210 33.97 -23.94 0.33
C ASN A 210 35.31 -23.21 0.06
N PRO A 211 36.40 -23.53 0.78
CA PRO A 211 36.50 -24.61 1.77
C PRO A 211 36.12 -24.15 3.18
N ILE A 212 35.62 -25.09 3.99
CA ILE A 212 35.74 -25.03 5.44
C ILE A 212 36.99 -25.81 5.84
N VAL A 213 37.89 -25.20 6.61
CA VAL A 213 39.21 -25.76 6.92
C VAL A 213 39.31 -26.16 8.39
N VAL A 214 39.85 -27.35 8.66
CA VAL A 214 40.07 -27.87 10.03
C VAL A 214 41.56 -28.15 10.27
N VAL A 215 42.19 -27.33 11.11
CA VAL A 215 43.61 -27.48 11.50
C VAL A 215 43.70 -27.57 13.03
N GLY A 216 44.15 -28.71 13.53
CA GLY A 216 44.12 -28.99 14.98
C GLY A 216 42.68 -28.96 15.51
N GLU A 217 42.41 -28.13 16.51
CA GLU A 217 41.08 -27.91 17.08
C GLU A 217 40.35 -26.68 16.50
N ARG A 218 40.90 -26.07 15.45
CA ARG A 218 40.38 -24.81 14.89
C ARG A 218 39.64 -25.07 13.57
N ILE A 219 38.40 -24.59 13.49
CA ILE A 219 37.57 -24.60 12.29
C ILE A 219 37.55 -23.18 11.71
N THR A 220 37.89 -23.03 10.42
CA THR A 220 37.89 -21.74 9.73
C THR A 220 37.11 -21.80 8.42
N PRO A 221 35.99 -21.07 8.30
CA PRO A 221 35.32 -20.85 7.02
C PRO A 221 36.18 -19.93 6.12
N LEU A 222 36.81 -20.46 5.07
CA LEU A 222 37.68 -19.66 4.19
C LEU A 222 36.91 -18.98 3.05
N ASP A 223 35.79 -19.54 2.63
CA ASP A 223 34.88 -18.94 1.65
C ASP A 223 33.45 -19.06 2.12
N MET A 224 32.59 -18.11 1.77
CA MET A 224 31.17 -18.23 2.05
C MET A 224 30.34 -17.58 0.96
N ALA A 225 29.39 -18.34 0.42
CA ALA A 225 28.33 -17.84 -0.44
C ALA A 225 27.00 -18.06 0.29
N ALA A 226 26.22 -16.99 0.48
CA ALA A 226 25.00 -17.08 1.26
C ALA A 226 23.86 -16.23 0.69
N LYS A 227 22.63 -16.72 0.91
CA LYS A 227 21.39 -15.97 0.69
C LYS A 227 20.57 -15.99 1.98
N ILE A 228 19.99 -14.85 2.33
CA ILE A 228 19.04 -14.71 3.44
C ILE A 228 17.67 -14.29 2.89
N ASP A 229 16.61 -14.67 3.58
CA ASP A 229 15.26 -14.27 3.21
C ASP A 229 14.97 -12.85 3.72
N GLU A 230 15.12 -11.83 2.87
CA GLU A 230 14.93 -10.41 3.22
C GLU A 230 13.55 -10.11 3.84
N THR A 231 12.53 -10.92 3.53
CA THR A 231 11.19 -10.76 4.11
C THR A 231 11.19 -10.97 5.64
N ALA A 232 12.15 -11.75 6.17
CA ALA A 232 12.35 -11.98 7.59
C ALA A 232 13.05 -10.82 8.32
N SER A 233 13.33 -9.69 7.65
CA SER A 233 13.98 -8.52 8.26
C SER A 233 13.27 -8.00 9.50
N PHE A 234 11.94 -8.12 9.60
CA PHE A 234 11.22 -7.72 10.81
C PHE A 234 11.40 -8.67 12.00
N LEU A 235 11.80 -9.92 11.74
CA LEU A 235 12.12 -10.94 12.76
C LEU A 235 13.58 -10.85 13.16
N CYS A 236 14.48 -10.83 12.16
CA CYS A 236 15.92 -10.99 12.36
C CYS A 236 16.72 -9.68 12.30
N GLY A 237 16.09 -8.56 11.94
CA GLY A 237 16.73 -7.24 11.80
C GLY A 237 17.67 -6.85 12.96
N PRO A 238 17.27 -7.04 14.23
CA PRO A 238 18.17 -6.77 15.36
C PRO A 238 19.44 -7.65 15.39
N LYS A 239 19.36 -8.91 14.96
CA LYS A 239 20.54 -9.80 14.88
C LYS A 239 21.39 -9.53 13.63
N TRP A 240 20.73 -9.26 12.50
CA TRP A 240 21.36 -8.95 11.21
C TRP A 240 22.17 -7.65 11.25
N GLY A 241 21.62 -6.60 11.86
CA GLY A 241 22.19 -5.26 11.77
C GLY A 241 22.10 -4.72 10.33
N GLU A 242 23.08 -3.92 9.93
CA GLU A 242 23.18 -3.41 8.57
C GLU A 242 23.79 -4.47 7.65
N ILE A 243 22.97 -5.00 6.74
CA ILE A 243 23.36 -5.96 5.71
C ILE A 243 23.28 -5.29 4.34
N ASP A 244 24.32 -5.46 3.55
CA ASP A 244 24.34 -5.09 2.15
C ASP A 244 23.82 -6.25 1.27
N PHE A 245 22.92 -5.91 0.33
CA PHE A 245 22.32 -6.82 -0.64
C PHE A 245 22.77 -6.41 -2.04
N PRO A 246 24.00 -6.78 -2.45
CA PRO A 246 24.61 -6.25 -3.65
C PRO A 246 23.89 -6.73 -4.92
N ALA A 247 23.97 -5.93 -5.98
CA ALA A 247 23.64 -6.39 -7.32
C ALA A 247 24.56 -7.54 -7.76
N PRO A 248 24.10 -8.42 -8.67
CA PRO A 248 24.98 -9.40 -9.32
C PRO A 248 26.16 -8.72 -10.02
N PHE A 249 27.31 -9.38 -10.04
CA PHE A 249 28.50 -8.89 -10.74
C PHE A 249 28.17 -8.51 -12.19
N GLY A 250 28.78 -7.43 -12.69
CA GLY A 250 28.52 -6.91 -14.04
C GLY A 250 27.37 -5.91 -14.14
N ARG A 251 26.48 -5.83 -13.14
CA ARG A 251 25.43 -4.80 -13.11
C ARG A 251 25.85 -3.63 -12.23
N PRO A 252 25.85 -2.38 -12.73
CA PRO A 252 26.05 -1.21 -11.88
C PRO A 252 24.84 -1.01 -10.96
N GLU A 253 25.10 -0.62 -9.71
CA GLU A 253 24.06 -0.19 -8.79
C GLU A 253 23.68 1.26 -9.03
N PHE A 254 22.39 1.52 -9.15
CA PHE A 254 21.87 2.87 -9.33
C PHE A 254 21.17 3.37 -8.06
N PRO A 255 21.37 4.64 -7.66
CA PRO A 255 20.71 5.19 -6.48
C PRO A 255 19.18 5.17 -6.60
N GLU A 256 18.64 5.17 -7.82
CA GLU A 256 17.22 5.03 -8.09
C GLU A 256 16.66 3.66 -7.71
N GLU A 257 17.42 2.58 -7.90
CA GLU A 257 17.02 1.24 -7.45
C GLU A 257 16.88 1.20 -5.92
N ALA A 258 17.85 1.80 -5.21
CA ALA A 258 17.82 1.90 -3.75
C ALA A 258 16.65 2.77 -3.24
N TYR A 259 16.32 3.86 -3.94
CA TYR A 259 15.16 4.70 -3.62
C TYR A 259 13.84 3.92 -3.74
N ILE A 260 13.64 3.19 -4.84
CA ILE A 260 12.44 2.36 -5.04
C ILE A 260 12.39 1.23 -4.00
N LYS A 261 13.52 0.59 -3.70
CA LYS A 261 13.62 -0.44 -2.66
C LYS A 261 13.21 0.10 -1.28
N LYS A 262 13.59 1.33 -0.95
CA LYS A 262 13.17 1.98 0.29
C LYS A 262 11.66 2.27 0.31
N LEU A 263 11.07 2.67 -0.81
CA LEU A 263 9.63 2.85 -0.92
C LEU A 263 8.90 1.52 -0.72
N ASP A 264 9.33 0.45 -1.39
CA ASP A 264 8.81 -0.91 -1.27
C ASP A 264 8.78 -1.40 0.19
N GLY A 265 9.91 -1.28 0.91
CA GLY A 265 10.01 -1.71 2.30
C GLY A 265 9.18 -0.90 3.30
N SER A 266 8.58 0.22 2.88
CA SER A 266 7.77 1.11 3.72
C SER A 266 6.26 0.90 3.57
N THR A 267 5.83 -0.04 2.73
CA THR A 267 4.43 -0.26 2.37
C THR A 267 4.09 -1.75 2.25
N GLY A 268 2.80 -2.07 2.20
CA GLY A 268 2.31 -3.42 1.83
C GLY A 268 2.08 -3.58 0.33
N ALA A 269 2.23 -2.51 -0.45
CA ALA A 269 2.28 -2.58 -1.91
C ALA A 269 3.64 -3.11 -2.38
N SER A 270 3.73 -3.57 -3.63
CA SER A 270 5.01 -3.95 -4.24
C SER A 270 5.46 -2.90 -5.23
N LEU A 271 6.71 -2.44 -5.10
CA LEU A 271 7.38 -1.50 -6.00
C LEU A 271 8.78 -2.04 -6.31
N LYS A 272 9.03 -2.46 -7.55
CA LYS A 272 10.30 -3.07 -7.95
C LYS A 272 10.87 -2.36 -9.16
N LEU A 273 12.16 -2.05 -9.14
CA LEU A 273 12.88 -1.48 -10.27
C LEU A 273 14.27 -2.11 -10.35
N THR A 274 14.64 -2.54 -11.55
CA THR A 274 15.97 -3.00 -11.90
C THR A 274 16.35 -2.42 -13.26
N ILE A 275 17.47 -1.71 -13.32
CA ILE A 275 17.97 -1.11 -14.54
C ILE A 275 18.85 -2.13 -15.25
N LEU A 276 18.45 -2.49 -16.47
CA LEU A 276 19.09 -3.50 -17.30
C LEU A 276 20.07 -2.86 -18.28
N ASN A 277 19.63 -1.80 -18.94
CA ASN A 277 20.40 -1.02 -19.90
C ASN A 277 19.98 0.45 -19.81
N HIS A 278 20.71 1.27 -19.05
CA HIS A 278 20.32 2.67 -18.82
C HIS A 278 20.28 3.53 -20.10
N SER A 279 20.96 3.12 -21.19
CA SER A 279 20.90 3.77 -22.51
C SER A 279 19.87 3.15 -23.44
N GLY A 280 19.19 2.09 -23.02
CA GLY A 280 18.11 1.44 -23.77
C GLY A 280 16.97 2.40 -24.09
N ARG A 281 16.32 2.16 -25.24
CA ARG A 281 15.21 2.98 -25.73
C ARG A 281 13.83 2.45 -25.36
N VAL A 282 13.72 1.20 -24.93
CA VAL A 282 12.44 0.58 -24.51
C VAL A 282 12.33 0.60 -23.00
N TRP A 283 11.45 1.45 -22.46
CA TRP A 283 11.19 1.56 -21.03
C TRP A 283 9.82 0.99 -20.68
N THR A 284 9.72 0.39 -19.50
CA THR A 284 8.49 -0.23 -19.02
C THR A 284 8.09 0.32 -17.66
N MET A 285 6.81 0.62 -17.50
CA MET A 285 6.15 0.95 -16.24
C MET A 285 4.87 0.13 -16.15
N VAL A 286 5.03 -1.17 -15.92
CA VAL A 286 3.95 -2.15 -15.96
C VAL A 286 3.47 -2.44 -14.54
N ALA A 287 2.16 -2.58 -14.35
CA ALA A 287 1.64 -2.95 -13.04
C ALA A 287 1.33 -4.45 -12.89
N GLY A 288 1.89 -5.07 -11.84
CA GLY A 288 1.77 -6.50 -11.51
C GLY A 288 2.97 -7.32 -11.96
N GLY A 289 3.56 -8.09 -11.03
CA GLY A 289 4.75 -8.92 -11.28
C GLY A 289 4.63 -9.88 -12.46
N GLY A 290 3.52 -10.64 -12.56
CA GLY A 290 3.32 -11.52 -13.71
C GLY A 290 3.15 -10.77 -15.04
N ALA A 291 2.46 -9.63 -15.02
CA ALA A 291 2.30 -8.82 -16.22
C ALA A 291 3.63 -8.23 -16.68
N SER A 292 4.44 -7.66 -15.79
CA SER A 292 5.75 -7.10 -16.14
C SER A 292 6.68 -8.13 -16.77
N VAL A 293 6.63 -9.37 -16.32
CA VAL A 293 7.38 -10.49 -16.94
C VAL A 293 6.86 -10.76 -18.35
N VAL A 294 5.54 -10.87 -18.54
CA VAL A 294 4.95 -11.06 -19.88
C VAL A 294 5.30 -9.94 -20.85
N TYR A 295 5.29 -8.68 -20.43
CA TYR A 295 5.73 -7.57 -21.30
C TYR A 295 7.23 -7.67 -21.64
N ALA A 296 8.09 -8.05 -20.68
CA ALA A 296 9.51 -8.24 -20.91
C ALA A 296 9.80 -9.41 -21.86
N ASP A 297 9.05 -10.52 -21.73
CA ASP A 297 9.06 -11.64 -22.66
C ASP A 297 8.68 -11.16 -24.06
N THR A 298 7.55 -10.48 -24.24
CA THR A 298 7.11 -10.03 -25.57
C THR A 298 8.12 -9.07 -26.22
N ILE A 299 8.67 -8.10 -25.47
CA ILE A 299 9.72 -7.20 -26.00
C ILE A 299 10.93 -8.01 -26.48
N SER A 300 11.27 -9.06 -25.73
CA SER A 300 12.38 -9.95 -26.04
C SER A 300 12.11 -10.84 -27.26
N ASP A 301 10.91 -11.42 -27.35
CA ASP A 301 10.46 -12.28 -28.45
C ASP A 301 10.48 -11.54 -29.80
N TYR A 302 10.18 -10.24 -29.80
CA TYR A 302 10.31 -9.37 -30.98
C TYR A 302 11.76 -8.90 -31.27
N GLY A 303 12.76 -9.35 -30.51
CA GLY A 303 14.18 -9.08 -30.74
C GLY A 303 14.72 -7.80 -30.08
N TYR A 304 13.95 -7.14 -29.21
CA TYR A 304 14.32 -5.87 -28.58
C TYR A 304 14.84 -6.03 -27.13
N GLY A 305 15.12 -7.26 -26.68
CA GLY A 305 15.61 -7.52 -25.32
C GLY A 305 16.89 -6.76 -24.94
N LYS A 306 17.78 -6.47 -25.90
CA LYS A 306 18.99 -5.65 -25.66
C LYS A 306 18.71 -4.14 -25.57
N GLU A 307 17.59 -3.67 -26.14
CA GLU A 307 17.12 -2.28 -26.03
C GLU A 307 16.22 -2.05 -24.81
N LEU A 308 15.82 -3.11 -24.09
CA LEU A 308 15.03 -3.05 -22.87
C LEU A 308 15.86 -2.41 -21.74
N ALA A 309 15.42 -1.24 -21.30
CA ALA A 309 16.17 -0.42 -20.39
C ALA A 309 16.02 -0.84 -18.93
N ASN A 310 14.83 -1.31 -18.55
CA ASN A 310 14.51 -1.68 -17.19
C ASN A 310 13.54 -2.85 -17.14
N TYR A 311 13.67 -3.63 -16.06
CA TYR A 311 12.59 -4.46 -15.55
C TYR A 311 12.03 -3.77 -14.30
N GLY A 312 10.72 -3.71 -14.17
CA GLY A 312 10.11 -3.16 -12.96
C GLY A 312 8.60 -3.34 -12.94
N GLU A 313 8.04 -3.28 -11.74
CA GLU A 313 6.60 -3.38 -11.54
C GLU A 313 6.10 -2.55 -10.36
N TYR A 314 4.81 -2.21 -10.41
CA TYR A 314 4.08 -1.69 -9.26
C TYR A 314 2.76 -2.46 -9.07
N SER A 315 2.47 -2.92 -7.85
CA SER A 315 1.25 -3.68 -7.54
C SER A 315 0.90 -3.64 -6.05
N GLY A 316 -0.12 -4.38 -5.62
CA GLY A 316 -0.60 -4.32 -4.24
C GLY A 316 -1.32 -3.01 -3.88
N ALA A 317 -1.95 -2.36 -4.86
CA ALA A 317 -2.67 -1.09 -4.73
C ALA A 317 -1.84 0.05 -4.07
N PRO A 318 -0.74 0.48 -4.71
CA PRO A 318 0.03 1.62 -4.22
C PRO A 318 -0.81 2.90 -4.24
N SER A 319 -0.48 3.84 -3.36
CA SER A 319 -1.14 5.14 -3.33
C SER A 319 -0.78 6.00 -4.56
N GLU A 320 -1.55 7.06 -4.78
CA GLU A 320 -1.24 8.08 -5.79
C GLU A 320 0.19 8.62 -5.63
N GLN A 321 0.57 9.00 -4.41
CA GLN A 321 1.91 9.52 -4.10
C GLN A 321 3.02 8.50 -4.34
N MET A 322 2.80 7.22 -4.00
CA MET A 322 3.77 6.15 -4.28
C MET A 322 3.93 5.97 -5.79
N THR A 323 2.83 5.96 -6.54
CA THR A 323 2.85 5.81 -8.00
C THR A 323 3.54 6.99 -8.66
N TYR A 324 3.29 8.22 -8.18
CA TYR A 324 4.02 9.42 -8.61
C TYR A 324 5.53 9.29 -8.36
N ASN A 325 5.93 8.87 -7.15
CA ASN A 325 7.34 8.70 -6.81
C ASN A 325 8.03 7.61 -7.64
N TYR A 326 7.30 6.54 -8.00
CA TYR A 326 7.81 5.50 -8.89
C TYR A 326 7.93 6.01 -10.34
N ALA A 327 6.88 6.68 -10.85
CA ALA A 327 6.85 7.22 -12.20
C ALA A 327 7.91 8.29 -12.41
N LYS A 328 8.05 9.27 -11.51
CA LYS A 328 9.07 10.33 -11.62
C LYS A 328 10.49 9.77 -11.68
N THR A 329 10.75 8.64 -11.00
CA THR A 329 12.05 7.98 -11.02
C THR A 329 12.33 7.36 -12.40
N ILE A 330 11.35 6.66 -12.99
CA ILE A 330 11.50 6.12 -14.35
C ILE A 330 11.66 7.25 -15.37
N LEU A 331 10.82 8.29 -15.30
CA LEU A 331 10.89 9.43 -16.21
C LEU A 331 12.24 10.15 -16.10
N GLY A 332 12.72 10.39 -14.88
CA GLY A 332 14.02 11.01 -14.64
C GLY A 332 15.22 10.16 -15.05
N LEU A 333 15.07 8.84 -15.18
CA LEU A 333 16.10 7.95 -15.74
C LEU A 333 16.08 7.96 -17.26
N MET A 334 14.89 7.80 -17.86
CA MET A 334 14.77 7.63 -19.30
C MET A 334 15.16 8.88 -20.10
N THR A 335 15.04 10.07 -19.50
CA THR A 335 15.38 11.36 -20.13
C THR A 335 16.85 11.78 -20.02
N ARG A 336 17.72 10.98 -19.39
CA ARG A 336 19.16 11.31 -19.22
C ARG A 336 19.98 11.19 -20.50
N VAL A 337 19.67 10.20 -21.33
CA VAL A 337 20.41 9.87 -22.55
C VAL A 337 19.42 9.94 -23.71
N LYS A 338 19.71 10.74 -24.74
CA LYS A 338 18.89 10.79 -25.96
C LYS A 338 19.23 9.61 -26.88
N ASP A 339 18.23 9.17 -27.65
CA ASP A 339 18.40 8.16 -28.69
C ASP A 339 17.88 8.76 -30.01
N ASP A 340 18.63 8.62 -31.10
CA ASP A 340 18.30 9.20 -32.40
C ASP A 340 16.98 8.66 -32.97
N LYS A 341 16.58 7.44 -32.58
CA LYS A 341 15.30 6.84 -32.97
C LYS A 341 14.13 7.27 -32.07
N GLY A 342 14.41 8.09 -31.04
CA GLY A 342 13.49 8.34 -29.94
C GLY A 342 13.32 7.11 -29.02
N LYS A 343 12.64 7.32 -27.89
CA LYS A 343 12.37 6.26 -26.90
C LYS A 343 10.88 5.94 -26.80
N VAL A 344 10.59 4.77 -26.25
CA VAL A 344 9.23 4.30 -26.02
C VAL A 344 9.05 3.99 -24.54
N LEU A 345 7.94 4.44 -23.96
CA LEU A 345 7.51 4.09 -22.61
C LEU A 345 6.22 3.28 -22.69
N ILE A 346 6.26 2.04 -22.20
CA ILE A 346 5.10 1.17 -22.14
C ILE A 346 4.53 1.20 -20.72
N ILE A 347 3.38 1.84 -20.57
CA ILE A 347 2.59 1.88 -19.32
C ILE A 347 1.54 0.77 -19.40
N GLY A 348 1.98 -0.45 -19.10
CA GLY A 348 1.23 -1.67 -19.36
C GLY A 348 0.57 -2.31 -18.14
N GLY A 349 -0.13 -3.41 -18.39
CA GLY A 349 -0.83 -4.11 -17.33
C GLY A 349 -1.88 -5.13 -17.70
N GLY A 350 -1.99 -6.19 -16.90
CA GLY A 350 -3.19 -7.03 -16.86
C GLY A 350 -4.38 -6.30 -16.22
N ILE A 351 -5.57 -6.90 -16.31
CA ILE A 351 -6.78 -6.38 -15.64
C ILE A 351 -6.59 -6.47 -14.11
N ALA A 352 -6.52 -5.32 -13.42
CA ALA A 352 -6.37 -5.32 -11.96
C ALA A 352 -7.59 -5.89 -11.24
N ASN A 353 -7.36 -6.57 -10.12
CA ASN A 353 -8.41 -7.04 -9.22
C ASN A 353 -8.85 -5.94 -8.25
N PHE A 354 -7.91 -5.24 -7.60
CA PHE A 354 -8.22 -4.27 -6.53
C PHE A 354 -7.47 -2.94 -6.63
N THR A 355 -6.39 -2.86 -7.42
CA THR A 355 -5.68 -1.59 -7.66
C THR A 355 -6.60 -0.60 -8.36
N ASP A 356 -6.79 0.57 -7.76
CA ASP A 356 -7.55 1.68 -8.35
C ASP A 356 -6.73 2.34 -9.47
N VAL A 357 -7.09 2.04 -10.72
CA VAL A 357 -6.38 2.51 -11.91
C VAL A 357 -6.42 4.03 -11.99
N ALA A 358 -7.55 4.67 -11.67
CA ALA A 358 -7.67 6.12 -11.69
C ALA A 358 -6.74 6.80 -10.68
N ALA A 359 -6.62 6.26 -9.47
CA ALA A 359 -5.71 6.78 -8.45
C ALA A 359 -4.24 6.63 -8.88
N THR A 360 -3.83 5.43 -9.33
CA THR A 360 -2.45 5.20 -9.80
C THR A 360 -2.10 6.08 -11.01
N PHE A 361 -3.03 6.23 -11.96
CA PHE A 361 -2.82 7.05 -13.15
C PHE A 361 -2.76 8.54 -12.81
N THR A 362 -3.46 9.01 -11.78
CA THR A 362 -3.33 10.40 -11.32
C THR A 362 -1.89 10.68 -10.86
N GLY A 363 -1.25 9.75 -10.13
CA GLY A 363 0.16 9.86 -9.76
C GLY A 363 1.11 9.86 -10.97
N ILE A 364 0.84 9.00 -11.96
CA ILE A 364 1.59 8.97 -13.22
C ILE A 364 1.44 10.30 -13.99
N ILE A 365 0.21 10.81 -14.10
CA ILE A 365 -0.10 12.08 -14.78
C ILE A 365 0.64 13.25 -14.13
N THR A 366 0.70 13.30 -12.80
CA THR A 366 1.47 14.32 -12.08
C THR A 366 2.95 14.28 -12.47
N ALA A 367 3.55 13.08 -12.57
CA ALA A 367 4.92 12.93 -13.02
C ALA A 367 5.11 13.28 -14.51
N LEU A 368 4.18 12.87 -15.39
CA LEU A 368 4.23 13.23 -16.81
C LEU A 368 4.17 14.74 -17.05
N LYS A 369 3.34 15.45 -16.27
CA LYS A 369 3.27 16.92 -16.32
C LYS A 369 4.56 17.57 -15.86
N GLN A 370 5.22 17.01 -14.83
CA GLN A 370 6.49 17.51 -14.33
C GLN A 370 7.63 17.35 -15.35
N TYR A 371 7.67 16.23 -16.09
CA TYR A 371 8.73 15.91 -17.06
C TYR A 371 8.34 16.23 -18.51
N ALA A 372 7.31 17.05 -18.72
CA ALA A 372 6.71 17.25 -20.04
C ALA A 372 7.69 17.81 -21.08
N GLU A 373 8.60 18.69 -20.68
CA GLU A 373 9.60 19.28 -21.57
C GLU A 373 10.65 18.25 -21.99
N GLU A 374 11.21 17.53 -21.02
CA GLU A 374 12.22 16.50 -21.24
C GLU A 374 11.69 15.34 -22.08
N LEU A 375 10.40 15.01 -21.92
CA LEU A 375 9.73 14.00 -22.74
C LEU A 375 9.64 14.39 -24.22
N ARG A 376 9.29 15.64 -24.51
CA ARG A 376 9.25 16.16 -25.90
C ARG A 376 10.65 16.23 -26.49
N ASP A 377 11.60 16.76 -25.72
CA ASP A 377 13.00 16.90 -26.13
C ASP A 377 13.71 15.56 -26.39
N GLY A 378 13.27 14.50 -25.74
CA GLY A 378 13.75 13.13 -25.93
C GLY A 378 13.04 12.35 -27.03
N ASN A 379 12.08 12.96 -27.75
CA ASN A 379 11.22 12.29 -28.73
C ASN A 379 10.59 11.00 -28.17
N ILE A 380 9.99 11.10 -26.98
CA ILE A 380 9.44 9.96 -26.25
C ILE A 380 7.98 9.74 -26.64
N SER A 381 7.64 8.51 -27.05
CA SER A 381 6.26 8.08 -27.25
C SER A 381 5.80 7.14 -26.14
N ILE A 382 4.54 7.27 -25.72
CA ILE A 382 3.98 6.54 -24.59
C ILE A 382 2.81 5.67 -25.06
N TRP A 383 2.82 4.41 -24.63
CA TRP A 383 1.83 3.41 -25.02
C TRP A 383 1.20 2.81 -23.77
N VAL A 384 -0.12 2.97 -23.64
CA VAL A 384 -0.85 2.64 -22.41
C VAL A 384 -1.83 1.51 -22.70
N ARG A 385 -1.74 0.40 -21.94
CA ARG A 385 -2.78 -0.64 -21.89
C ARG A 385 -3.08 -0.97 -20.44
N ARG A 386 -4.31 -0.68 -19.99
CA ARG A 386 -4.71 -0.99 -18.61
C ARG A 386 -6.21 -1.20 -18.45
N ALA A 387 -6.56 -2.02 -17.46
CA ALA A 387 -7.93 -2.27 -17.04
C ALA A 387 -7.99 -2.59 -15.54
N GLY A 388 -9.20 -2.66 -14.99
CA GLY A 388 -9.48 -2.92 -13.56
C GLY A 388 -10.27 -1.79 -12.90
N PRO A 389 -10.30 -1.70 -11.56
CA PRO A 389 -11.08 -0.71 -10.85
C PRO A 389 -10.87 0.73 -11.37
N ASN A 390 -11.96 1.39 -11.78
CA ASN A 390 -12.00 2.76 -12.29
C ASN A 390 -11.12 3.04 -13.53
N TYR A 391 -10.82 2.03 -14.36
CA TYR A 391 -9.89 2.20 -15.47
C TYR A 391 -10.35 3.22 -16.52
N GLN A 392 -11.65 3.34 -16.79
CA GLN A 392 -12.19 4.26 -17.79
C GLN A 392 -11.77 5.71 -17.49
N GLU A 393 -11.88 6.12 -16.23
CA GLU A 393 -11.48 7.47 -15.80
C GLU A 393 -9.96 7.65 -15.84
N GLY A 394 -9.18 6.62 -15.48
CA GLY A 394 -7.73 6.64 -15.62
C GLY A 394 -7.28 6.84 -17.08
N LEU A 395 -7.83 6.03 -18.00
CA LEU A 395 -7.52 6.09 -19.43
C LEU A 395 -7.95 7.42 -20.06
N ARG A 396 -9.12 7.96 -19.69
CA ARG A 396 -9.57 9.29 -20.13
C ARG A 396 -8.58 10.38 -19.71
N LYS A 397 -8.23 10.44 -18.42
CA LYS A 397 -7.31 11.47 -17.89
C LYS A 397 -5.90 11.39 -18.50
N ILE A 398 -5.37 10.20 -18.76
CA ILE A 398 -4.02 10.05 -19.32
C ILE A 398 -3.97 10.47 -20.78
N ARG A 399 -5.03 10.20 -21.56
CA ARG A 399 -5.16 10.71 -22.93
C ARG A 399 -5.20 12.25 -22.96
N GLU A 400 -6.11 12.84 -22.19
CA GLU A 400 -6.24 14.31 -22.10
C GLU A 400 -4.93 14.96 -21.65
N THR A 401 -4.18 14.29 -20.76
CA THR A 401 -2.87 14.75 -20.34
C THR A 401 -1.89 14.79 -21.52
N GLY A 402 -1.81 13.71 -22.31
CA GLY A 402 -0.95 13.63 -23.50
C GLY A 402 -1.18 14.78 -24.49
N GLU A 403 -2.45 15.07 -24.79
CA GLU A 403 -2.85 16.22 -25.61
C GLU A 403 -2.42 17.55 -24.98
N SER A 404 -2.68 17.73 -23.67
CA SER A 404 -2.37 18.99 -22.97
C SER A 404 -0.87 19.30 -22.87
N ILE A 405 -0.02 18.26 -22.80
CA ILE A 405 1.43 18.41 -22.69
C ILE A 405 2.14 18.20 -24.03
N GLY A 406 1.44 17.89 -25.11
CA GLY A 406 2.04 17.67 -26.44
C GLY A 406 3.01 16.48 -26.49
N VAL A 407 2.80 15.45 -25.67
CA VAL A 407 3.57 14.18 -25.71
C VAL A 407 2.69 13.13 -26.40
N PRO A 408 3.22 12.36 -27.39
CA PRO A 408 2.43 11.31 -28.04
C PRO A 408 2.08 10.19 -27.06
N ILE A 409 0.81 10.12 -26.63
CA ILE A 409 0.30 9.06 -25.76
C ILE A 409 -0.86 8.34 -26.46
N ARG A 410 -0.72 7.02 -26.68
CA ARG A 410 -1.80 6.17 -27.19
C ARG A 410 -2.37 5.28 -26.10
N VAL A 411 -3.70 5.17 -26.05
CA VAL A 411 -4.40 4.61 -24.88
C VAL A 411 -5.38 3.51 -25.27
N TYR A 412 -5.24 2.34 -24.64
CA TYR A 412 -6.00 1.12 -24.92
C TYR A 412 -6.57 0.50 -23.63
N GLY A 413 -7.79 -0.02 -23.70
CA GLY A 413 -8.51 -0.67 -22.62
C GLY A 413 -8.50 -2.21 -22.69
N PRO A 414 -9.40 -2.89 -21.96
CA PRO A 414 -9.46 -4.36 -21.88
C PRO A 414 -9.87 -5.03 -23.19
N GLU A 415 -10.48 -4.31 -24.13
CA GLU A 415 -10.77 -4.78 -25.49
C GLU A 415 -9.51 -5.20 -26.24
N THR A 416 -8.38 -4.54 -25.97
CA THR A 416 -7.08 -4.80 -26.57
C THR A 416 -6.30 -5.85 -25.77
N HIS A 417 -5.68 -6.82 -26.46
CA HIS A 417 -4.83 -7.85 -25.83
C HIS A 417 -3.70 -7.21 -25.02
N ILE A 418 -3.36 -7.80 -23.87
CA ILE A 418 -2.42 -7.23 -22.88
C ILE A 418 -1.11 -6.75 -23.52
N THR A 419 -0.49 -7.56 -24.35
CA THR A 419 0.82 -7.29 -24.97
C THR A 419 0.74 -6.62 -26.33
N ALA A 420 -0.45 -6.37 -26.89
CA ALA A 420 -0.60 -5.85 -28.26
C ALA A 420 0.05 -4.48 -28.46
N VAL A 421 0.16 -3.67 -27.39
CA VAL A 421 0.85 -2.38 -27.44
C VAL A 421 2.37 -2.50 -27.63
N VAL A 422 2.98 -3.66 -27.35
CA VAL A 422 4.43 -3.87 -27.52
C VAL A 422 4.84 -3.78 -28.99
N PRO A 423 4.35 -4.62 -29.92
CA PRO A 423 4.74 -4.51 -31.32
C PRO A 423 4.31 -3.19 -31.96
N MET A 424 3.24 -2.55 -31.47
CA MET A 424 2.85 -1.19 -31.90
C MET A 424 3.88 -0.14 -31.47
N ALA A 425 4.31 -0.17 -30.20
CA ALA A 425 5.32 0.73 -29.68
C ALA A 425 6.67 0.57 -30.39
N LEU A 426 7.00 -0.66 -30.77
CA LEU A 426 8.24 -0.97 -31.48
C LEU A 426 8.17 -0.63 -32.99
N GLY A 427 7.00 -0.22 -33.51
CA GLY A 427 6.80 0.10 -34.92
C GLY A 427 6.70 -1.12 -35.84
N LEU A 428 6.45 -2.31 -35.28
CA LEU A 428 6.30 -3.57 -36.02
C LEU A 428 4.87 -3.77 -36.53
N VAL A 429 3.89 -3.17 -35.85
CA VAL A 429 2.48 -3.13 -36.27
C VAL A 429 2.03 -1.67 -36.31
N ASP A 430 1.28 -1.30 -37.35
CA ASP A 430 0.69 0.03 -37.43
C ASP A 430 -0.41 0.19 -36.37
N GLY A 431 -0.09 0.90 -35.29
CA GLY A 431 -1.02 1.17 -34.20
C GLY A 431 -2.27 1.98 -34.60
N ALA A 432 -2.33 2.55 -35.81
CA ALA A 432 -3.56 3.16 -36.35
C ALA A 432 -4.63 2.13 -36.77
N THR A 433 -4.24 0.86 -36.92
CA THR A 433 -5.18 -0.22 -37.30
C THR A 433 -5.98 -0.78 -36.12
N VAL A 434 -5.57 -0.45 -34.89
CA VAL A 434 -6.27 -0.87 -33.67
C VAL A 434 -6.95 0.35 -33.04
N PRO A 435 -8.27 0.33 -32.85
CA PRO A 435 -9.00 1.45 -32.26
C PRO A 435 -8.46 1.77 -30.86
N GLU A 436 -8.18 3.04 -30.59
CA GLU A 436 -7.88 3.48 -29.22
C GLU A 436 -9.15 3.49 -28.36
N PHE A 437 -8.99 3.51 -27.04
CA PHE A 437 -10.09 3.63 -26.09
C PHE A 437 -11.05 4.77 -26.48
N ASP A 438 -12.37 4.66 -26.34
CA ASP A 438 -13.34 5.68 -26.81
C ASP A 438 -13.29 6.06 -28.33
N GLN A 439 -12.53 5.36 -29.17
CA GLN A 439 -12.63 5.45 -30.64
C GLN A 439 -13.43 4.26 -31.19
N VAL A 440 -14.70 4.14 -30.81
CA VAL A 440 -15.66 3.26 -31.53
C VAL A 440 -16.63 4.18 -32.29
N PRO A 441 -16.85 3.97 -33.61
CA PRO A 441 -17.78 4.79 -34.38
C PRO A 441 -19.19 4.72 -33.78
N GLU A 442 -19.93 5.83 -33.85
CA GLU A 442 -21.36 5.92 -33.51
C GLU A 442 -22.21 4.94 -34.34
N GLN A 443 -22.22 3.65 -34.00
CA GLN A 443 -23.16 2.67 -34.53
C GLN A 443 -23.55 1.69 -33.44
N GLU A 444 -24.58 2.10 -32.70
CA GLU A 444 -25.77 1.35 -32.25
C GLU A 444 -26.34 2.08 -31.03
N GLN A 445 -26.89 3.28 -31.27
CA GLN A 445 -27.85 3.85 -30.35
C GLN A 445 -29.09 2.93 -30.34
N PRO A 446 -29.57 2.45 -29.18
CA PRO A 446 -30.88 1.84 -29.13
C PRO A 446 -31.90 2.85 -29.62
N ALA A 447 -32.74 2.42 -30.57
CA ALA A 447 -33.73 3.25 -31.24
C ALA A 447 -34.41 4.22 -30.24
N THR A 448 -34.30 5.51 -30.54
CA THR A 448 -35.00 6.57 -29.84
C THR A 448 -36.49 6.23 -29.77
N VAL A 449 -36.97 5.89 -28.58
CA VAL A 449 -38.39 5.79 -28.29
C VAL A 449 -38.97 7.18 -28.53
N LYS A 450 -39.75 7.32 -29.61
CA LYS A 450 -40.56 8.51 -29.86
C LYS A 450 -41.45 8.75 -28.64
N LYS A 451 -41.39 9.97 -28.12
CA LYS A 451 -42.36 10.53 -27.17
C LYS A 451 -43.73 10.54 -27.85
N ASP A 452 -44.58 9.58 -27.52
CA ASP A 452 -46.02 9.75 -27.65
C ASP A 452 -46.61 10.24 -26.32
N SER A 453 -47.44 11.27 -26.46
CA SER A 453 -48.13 12.06 -25.44
C SER A 453 -49.13 11.23 -24.61
N PRO A 454 -49.51 11.67 -23.41
CA PRO A 454 -50.35 10.89 -22.51
C PRO A 454 -51.82 10.96 -22.94
N SER A 455 -52.43 9.82 -23.26
CA SER A 455 -53.90 9.71 -23.36
C SER A 455 -54.44 8.81 -22.25
N THR A 456 -55.15 9.46 -21.32
CA THR A 456 -56.35 9.00 -20.61
C THR A 456 -56.38 7.61 -20.01
N ALA A 457 -56.37 7.61 -18.67
CA ALA A 457 -56.84 6.52 -17.82
C ALA A 457 -58.25 6.06 -18.20
N ALA A 458 -58.43 4.74 -18.28
CA ALA A 458 -59.71 4.08 -18.17
C ALA A 458 -59.54 2.88 -17.24
N GLU A 459 -60.24 2.95 -16.10
CA GLU A 459 -60.44 1.86 -15.16
C GLU A 459 -61.16 0.70 -15.86
N ALA A 460 -60.70 -0.54 -15.60
CA ALA A 460 -61.49 -1.73 -15.88
C ALA A 460 -61.27 -2.76 -14.77
N GLN A 461 -62.40 -3.26 -14.31
CA GLN A 461 -62.63 -4.01 -13.08
C GLN A 461 -62.03 -5.42 -13.11
N VAL A 462 -61.68 -5.86 -11.91
CA VAL A 462 -61.38 -7.25 -11.54
C VAL A 462 -62.68 -8.03 -11.44
N GLU A 463 -62.80 -9.15 -12.14
CA GLU A 463 -63.60 -10.30 -11.70
C GLU A 463 -62.94 -11.64 -12.10
N PRO A 464 -63.15 -12.71 -11.31
CA PRO A 464 -62.36 -13.93 -11.36
C PRO A 464 -62.99 -14.97 -12.29
N SER A 465 -62.18 -15.70 -13.06
CA SER A 465 -62.62 -16.97 -13.65
C SER A 465 -61.61 -18.07 -13.35
N ALA A 466 -62.13 -19.08 -12.65
CA ALA A 466 -61.46 -20.34 -12.41
C ALA A 466 -61.40 -21.14 -13.72
N GLY A 467 -60.21 -21.66 -14.04
CA GLY A 467 -59.97 -22.55 -15.16
C GLY A 467 -58.73 -23.36 -14.89
N SER A 468 -58.94 -24.58 -14.39
CA SER A 468 -57.96 -25.64 -14.20
C SER A 468 -57.19 -25.95 -15.49
N GLY A 469 -55.87 -26.03 -15.41
CA GLY A 469 -55.00 -26.50 -16.49
C GLY A 469 -53.58 -26.74 -15.98
N ASP A 470 -53.21 -28.01 -15.93
CA ASP A 470 -52.00 -28.63 -15.39
C ASP A 470 -50.67 -27.86 -15.51
N ALA A 471 -49.93 -27.86 -14.39
CA ALA A 471 -48.55 -27.42 -14.29
C ALA A 471 -47.60 -28.40 -15.00
N PRO A 472 -46.63 -27.95 -15.82
CA PRO A 472 -45.51 -28.79 -16.20
C PRO A 472 -44.58 -28.93 -14.99
N ALA A 473 -44.38 -30.18 -14.59
CA ALA A 473 -43.54 -30.60 -13.47
C ALA A 473 -42.15 -29.93 -13.49
N ALA A 474 -41.73 -29.49 -12.31
CA ALA A 474 -40.35 -29.20 -11.99
C ALA A 474 -39.48 -30.38 -12.40
N GLN A 475 -38.47 -30.14 -13.24
CA GLN A 475 -37.44 -31.13 -13.51
C GLN A 475 -36.74 -31.45 -12.21
N GLU A 476 -36.88 -32.72 -11.81
CA GLU A 476 -36.32 -33.32 -10.61
C GLU A 476 -34.83 -33.03 -10.48
N SER A 477 -34.48 -32.55 -9.30
CA SER A 477 -33.12 -32.62 -8.76
C SER A 477 -32.56 -34.03 -8.94
N ALA A 478 -31.46 -34.14 -9.69
CA ALA A 478 -30.69 -35.37 -9.76
C ALA A 478 -30.35 -35.86 -8.33
N PRO A 479 -30.39 -37.17 -8.08
CA PRO A 479 -30.38 -37.74 -6.75
C PRO A 479 -29.08 -37.43 -6.02
N ASN A 480 -29.18 -37.25 -4.70
CA ASN A 480 -28.08 -37.29 -3.74
C ASN A 480 -27.22 -38.55 -3.97
N GLY A 481 -26.23 -38.42 -4.86
CA GLY A 481 -25.13 -39.36 -4.98
C GLY A 481 -24.24 -39.15 -3.77
N THR A 482 -24.14 -40.19 -2.95
CA THR A 482 -23.09 -40.39 -1.95
C THR A 482 -21.82 -39.64 -2.32
N THR A 483 -21.46 -38.64 -1.51
CA THR A 483 -20.18 -37.94 -1.57
C THR A 483 -19.08 -38.98 -1.48
N ALA A 484 -18.48 -39.33 -2.62
CA ALA A 484 -17.12 -39.84 -2.62
C ALA A 484 -16.30 -38.82 -1.82
N SER A 485 -15.66 -39.25 -0.73
CA SER A 485 -14.75 -38.41 0.02
C SER A 485 -13.71 -37.89 -0.97
N SER A 486 -13.74 -36.59 -1.29
CA SER A 486 -12.71 -36.05 -2.18
C SER A 486 -11.38 -36.15 -1.44
N GLU A 487 -10.42 -36.89 -1.99
CA GLU A 487 -9.08 -37.02 -1.42
C GLU A 487 -8.27 -35.71 -1.47
N HIS A 488 -8.83 -34.65 -2.08
CA HIS A 488 -8.19 -33.34 -2.20
C HIS A 488 -8.28 -32.49 -0.92
N THR A 489 -7.21 -31.79 -0.60
CA THR A 489 -7.09 -30.94 0.59
C THR A 489 -7.85 -29.62 0.48
N VAL A 490 -7.90 -29.02 -0.72
CA VAL A 490 -8.69 -27.81 -0.98
C VAL A 490 -10.16 -28.18 -1.19
N GLN A 491 -11.04 -27.54 -0.42
CA GLN A 491 -12.48 -27.74 -0.54
C GLN A 491 -12.98 -27.32 -1.92
N ASN A 492 -13.82 -28.15 -2.54
CA ASN A 492 -14.60 -27.75 -3.70
C ASN A 492 -15.66 -26.73 -3.28
N PHE A 493 -15.51 -25.47 -3.71
CA PHE A 493 -16.51 -24.45 -3.42
C PHE A 493 -17.84 -24.79 -4.09
N ALA A 494 -18.92 -24.58 -3.36
CA ALA A 494 -20.30 -24.81 -3.77
C ALA A 494 -21.15 -23.54 -3.46
N PRO A 495 -22.36 -23.40 -4.05
CA PRO A 495 -23.21 -22.23 -3.85
C PRO A 495 -23.63 -21.95 -2.40
N ASP A 496 -23.49 -22.93 -1.50
CA ASP A 496 -23.78 -22.83 -0.07
C ASP A 496 -22.54 -22.62 0.81
N THR A 497 -21.34 -22.65 0.23
CA THR A 497 -20.07 -22.42 0.93
C THR A 497 -20.05 -21.04 1.56
N THR A 498 -19.66 -20.97 2.84
CA THR A 498 -19.55 -19.72 3.59
C THR A 498 -18.17 -19.52 4.21
N ALA A 499 -17.79 -18.26 4.39
CA ALA A 499 -16.47 -17.84 4.81
C ALA A 499 -16.49 -16.87 6.00
N ILE A 500 -15.43 -16.94 6.80
CA ILE A 500 -14.98 -15.87 7.70
C ILE A 500 -14.00 -14.98 6.94
N VAL A 501 -14.14 -13.66 7.06
CA VAL A 501 -13.11 -12.71 6.60
C VAL A 501 -12.35 -12.14 7.79
N TYR A 502 -11.04 -12.39 7.86
CA TYR A 502 -10.19 -11.83 8.90
C TYR A 502 -9.61 -10.50 8.43
N GLY A 503 -9.88 -9.42 9.17
CA GLY A 503 -9.57 -8.04 8.83
C GLY A 503 -10.79 -7.23 8.41
N LEU A 504 -10.73 -5.91 8.58
CA LEU A 504 -11.84 -4.98 8.31
C LEU A 504 -11.91 -4.60 6.81
N GLN A 505 -12.19 -5.58 5.95
CA GLN A 505 -12.13 -5.44 4.49
C GLN A 505 -13.50 -5.20 3.84
N ASN A 506 -14.13 -4.07 4.17
CA ASN A 506 -15.52 -3.79 3.74
C ASN A 506 -15.70 -3.81 2.21
N ARG A 507 -14.74 -3.29 1.43
CA ARG A 507 -14.84 -3.32 -0.04
C ARG A 507 -14.77 -4.74 -0.62
N ALA A 508 -13.88 -5.58 -0.08
CA ALA A 508 -13.75 -6.97 -0.51
C ALA A 508 -15.02 -7.76 -0.18
N VAL A 509 -15.52 -7.61 1.06
CA VAL A 509 -16.77 -8.24 1.52
C VAL A 509 -17.96 -7.79 0.68
N GLN A 510 -18.13 -6.49 0.43
CA GLN A 510 -19.22 -5.99 -0.41
C GLN A 510 -19.16 -6.60 -1.80
N GLY A 511 -17.98 -6.62 -2.43
CA GLY A 511 -17.88 -7.20 -3.76
C GLY A 511 -18.11 -8.73 -3.77
N MET A 512 -17.72 -9.46 -2.72
CA MET A 512 -18.09 -10.88 -2.58
C MET A 512 -19.61 -11.05 -2.57
N LEU A 513 -20.32 -10.24 -1.79
CA LEU A 513 -21.79 -10.22 -1.74
C LEU A 513 -22.42 -9.84 -3.07
N ASP A 514 -21.85 -8.87 -3.78
CA ASP A 514 -22.35 -8.46 -5.11
C ASP A 514 -22.19 -9.60 -6.13
N PHE A 515 -21.05 -10.29 -6.11
CA PHE A 515 -20.80 -11.48 -6.92
C PHE A 515 -21.76 -12.61 -6.58
N ASP A 516 -21.99 -12.87 -5.29
CA ASP A 516 -22.91 -13.90 -4.82
C ASP A 516 -24.34 -13.63 -5.31
N PHE A 517 -24.78 -12.37 -5.24
CA PHE A 517 -26.08 -11.93 -5.74
C PHE A 517 -26.18 -12.10 -7.26
N MET A 518 -25.14 -11.73 -8.02
CA MET A 518 -25.07 -11.99 -9.47
C MET A 518 -25.13 -13.49 -9.79
N CYS A 519 -24.47 -14.32 -8.99
CA CYS A 519 -24.50 -15.76 -9.12
C CYS A 519 -25.85 -16.38 -8.69
N LYS A 520 -26.82 -15.56 -8.27
CA LYS A 520 -28.14 -15.99 -7.77
C LYS A 520 -28.04 -16.96 -6.59
N ARG A 521 -27.04 -16.78 -5.72
CA ARG A 521 -26.97 -17.52 -4.46
C ARG A 521 -28.15 -17.18 -3.56
N GLU A 522 -28.54 -18.13 -2.72
CA GLU A 522 -29.61 -17.91 -1.74
C GLU A 522 -29.13 -17.11 -0.52
N LYS A 523 -27.84 -17.23 -0.18
CA LYS A 523 -27.22 -16.56 0.98
C LYS A 523 -25.84 -15.98 0.62
N PRO A 524 -25.42 -14.90 1.30
CA PRO A 524 -24.06 -14.38 1.22
C PRO A 524 -23.00 -15.46 1.49
N SER A 525 -21.88 -15.38 0.77
CA SER A 525 -20.70 -16.20 1.04
C SER A 525 -19.97 -15.75 2.30
N VAL A 526 -20.07 -14.49 2.72
CA VAL A 526 -19.47 -14.01 3.98
C VAL A 526 -20.46 -14.14 5.12
N ALA A 527 -20.15 -15.01 6.09
CA ALA A 527 -20.98 -15.22 7.28
C ALA A 527 -20.68 -14.19 8.38
N CYS A 528 -19.39 -13.89 8.59
CA CYS A 528 -18.93 -12.93 9.57
C CYS A 528 -17.52 -12.43 9.27
N MET A 529 -17.11 -11.39 9.99
CA MET A 529 -15.74 -10.87 9.97
C MET A 529 -15.07 -11.03 11.34
N VAL A 530 -13.74 -11.07 11.36
CA VAL A 530 -12.94 -11.04 12.59
C VAL A 530 -12.03 -9.82 12.56
N PHE A 531 -12.09 -8.97 13.59
CA PHE A 531 -11.24 -7.79 13.72
C PHE A 531 -10.88 -7.55 15.20
N PRO A 532 -9.62 -7.80 15.62
CA PRO A 532 -9.26 -7.85 17.04
C PRO A 532 -9.21 -6.47 17.73
N PHE A 533 -9.24 -5.38 16.98
CA PHE A 533 -9.04 -4.02 17.50
C PHE A 533 -10.35 -3.30 17.88
N SER A 534 -11.50 -3.96 17.72
CA SER A 534 -12.78 -3.42 18.19
C SER A 534 -13.64 -4.49 18.88
N GLY A 535 -14.58 -4.02 19.69
CA GLY A 535 -15.59 -4.91 20.28
C GLY A 535 -16.58 -5.42 19.24
N ASN A 536 -17.35 -6.44 19.60
CA ASN A 536 -18.34 -7.03 18.71
C ASN A 536 -19.37 -5.99 18.23
N HIS A 537 -19.58 -5.90 16.93
CA HIS A 537 -20.52 -4.97 16.30
C HIS A 537 -21.02 -5.52 14.97
N TYR A 538 -21.92 -4.80 14.30
CA TYR A 538 -22.40 -5.14 12.97
C TYR A 538 -21.94 -4.08 11.98
N ILE A 539 -21.62 -4.51 10.76
CA ILE A 539 -21.37 -3.63 9.62
C ILE A 539 -22.48 -3.83 8.60
N LYS A 540 -22.93 -2.72 8.04
CA LYS A 540 -23.94 -2.69 6.99
C LYS A 540 -23.32 -2.94 5.62
N PHE A 541 -23.92 -3.85 4.87
CA PHE A 541 -23.60 -4.20 3.49
C PHE A 541 -24.86 -4.19 2.63
N TYR A 542 -24.70 -4.32 1.31
CA TYR A 542 -25.80 -4.52 0.37
C TYR A 542 -25.88 -5.97 -0.11
N TRP A 543 -27.11 -6.48 -0.20
CA TRP A 543 -27.48 -7.71 -0.89
C TRP A 543 -28.42 -7.35 -2.04
N GLY A 544 -27.83 -7.10 -3.22
CA GLY A 544 -28.54 -6.47 -4.33
C GLY A 544 -28.92 -5.03 -3.98
N THR A 545 -30.20 -4.75 -3.78
CA THR A 545 -30.72 -3.43 -3.36
C THR A 545 -30.99 -3.34 -1.86
N ALA A 546 -31.08 -4.46 -1.16
CA ALA A 546 -31.42 -4.50 0.26
C ALA A 546 -30.18 -4.31 1.12
N GLU A 547 -30.32 -3.60 2.24
CA GLU A 547 -29.26 -3.55 3.26
C GLU A 547 -29.29 -4.85 4.09
N THR A 548 -28.11 -5.37 4.41
CA THR A 548 -27.90 -6.52 5.30
C THR A 548 -26.82 -6.20 6.33
N LEU A 549 -26.80 -6.95 7.44
CA LEU A 549 -25.84 -6.76 8.53
C LEU A 549 -24.94 -8.00 8.65
N ILE A 550 -23.63 -7.80 8.60
CA ILE A 550 -22.64 -8.85 8.86
C ILE A 550 -22.02 -8.60 10.24
N PRO A 551 -22.01 -9.60 11.14
CA PRO A 551 -21.39 -9.47 12.45
C PRO A 551 -19.86 -9.47 12.34
N VAL A 552 -19.24 -8.66 13.21
CA VAL A 552 -17.79 -8.59 13.39
C VAL A 552 -17.46 -9.05 14.81
N TYR A 553 -16.55 -10.00 14.93
CA TYR A 553 -16.09 -10.55 16.20
C TYR A 553 -14.63 -10.18 16.49
N THR A 554 -14.26 -10.17 17.77
CA THR A 554 -12.87 -9.89 18.18
C THR A 554 -11.94 -11.09 17.98
N SER A 555 -12.44 -12.34 17.96
CA SER A 555 -11.60 -13.55 17.85
C SER A 555 -12.15 -14.61 16.87
N ILE A 556 -11.26 -15.44 16.34
CA ILE A 556 -11.59 -16.59 15.48
C ILE A 556 -12.44 -17.61 16.27
N ALA A 557 -12.08 -17.85 17.53
CA ALA A 557 -12.81 -18.74 18.43
C ALA A 557 -14.30 -18.40 18.54
N GLU A 558 -14.63 -17.11 18.74
CA GLU A 558 -16.03 -16.68 18.83
C GLU A 558 -16.75 -16.78 17.49
N ALA A 559 -16.07 -16.41 16.40
CA ALA A 559 -16.61 -16.49 15.04
C ALA A 559 -17.00 -17.94 14.68
N VAL A 560 -16.08 -18.89 14.85
CA VAL A 560 -16.31 -20.32 14.59
C VAL A 560 -17.43 -20.87 15.48
N LYS A 561 -17.44 -20.52 16.77
CA LYS A 561 -18.48 -20.95 17.71
C LYS A 561 -19.88 -20.50 17.30
N ARG A 562 -20.02 -19.27 16.78
CA ARG A 562 -21.31 -18.71 16.36
C ARG A 562 -21.70 -19.09 14.93
N HIS A 563 -20.73 -19.45 14.09
CA HIS A 563 -20.93 -19.80 12.67
C HIS A 563 -20.32 -21.18 12.35
N PRO A 564 -20.87 -22.27 12.93
CA PRO A 564 -20.27 -23.62 12.83
C PRO A 564 -20.30 -24.23 11.42
N THR A 565 -21.05 -23.64 10.48
CA THR A 565 -21.12 -24.10 9.08
C THR A 565 -20.09 -23.43 8.17
N VAL A 566 -19.30 -22.48 8.68
CA VAL A 566 -18.24 -21.84 7.89
C VAL A 566 -17.14 -22.85 7.60
N SER A 567 -16.73 -22.95 6.35
CA SER A 567 -15.68 -23.87 5.92
C SER A 567 -14.47 -23.18 5.29
N VAL A 568 -14.58 -21.90 4.98
CA VAL A 568 -13.51 -21.10 4.39
C VAL A 568 -13.13 -19.95 5.31
N MET A 569 -11.85 -19.58 5.34
CA MET A 569 -11.44 -18.31 5.94
C MET A 569 -10.51 -17.56 5.00
N VAL A 570 -10.82 -16.28 4.77
CA VAL A 570 -10.01 -15.37 3.95
C VAL A 570 -9.23 -14.45 4.88
N ASN A 571 -7.91 -14.63 4.92
CA ASN A 571 -7.02 -13.95 5.85
C ASN A 571 -6.34 -12.73 5.20
N PHE A 572 -6.79 -11.53 5.56
CA PHE A 572 -6.19 -10.25 5.16
C PHE A 572 -5.26 -9.64 6.22
N SER A 573 -4.72 -10.48 7.11
CA SER A 573 -3.68 -10.04 8.05
C SER A 573 -2.45 -9.49 7.33
N SER A 574 -1.73 -8.58 7.97
CA SER A 574 -0.41 -8.14 7.49
C SER A 574 0.58 -9.30 7.49
N PHE A 575 1.59 -9.27 6.60
CA PHE A 575 2.70 -10.23 6.57
C PHE A 575 3.39 -10.43 7.93
N ARG A 576 3.33 -9.43 8.83
CA ARG A 576 3.89 -9.52 10.20
C ARG A 576 3.07 -10.38 11.16
N SER A 577 1.76 -10.46 10.94
CA SER A 577 0.78 -11.13 11.81
C SER A 577 0.16 -12.38 11.19
N VAL A 578 0.42 -12.62 9.90
CA VAL A 578 -0.23 -13.69 9.13
C VAL A 578 0.13 -15.08 9.64
N TYR A 579 1.36 -15.27 10.13
CA TYR A 579 1.80 -16.53 10.71
C TYR A 579 0.95 -16.89 11.94
N GLU A 580 0.93 -16.04 12.97
CA GLU A 580 0.17 -16.29 14.20
C GLU A 580 -1.32 -16.48 13.93
N THR A 581 -1.91 -15.64 13.07
CA THR A 581 -3.35 -15.70 12.76
C THR A 581 -3.73 -16.95 11.99
N THR A 582 -2.86 -17.43 11.09
CA THR A 582 -3.09 -18.68 10.33
C THR A 582 -2.91 -19.89 11.23
N MET A 583 -1.88 -19.89 12.09
CA MET A 583 -1.68 -20.96 13.08
C MET A 583 -2.85 -21.07 14.07
N ASP A 584 -3.41 -19.94 14.52
CA ASP A 584 -4.64 -19.94 15.34
C ASP A 584 -5.85 -20.47 14.56
N ALA A 585 -6.04 -20.03 13.30
CA ALA A 585 -7.12 -20.54 12.45
C ALA A 585 -7.06 -22.06 12.24
N LEU A 586 -5.86 -22.61 12.09
CA LEU A 586 -5.63 -24.04 11.96
C LEU A 586 -6.06 -24.83 13.21
N ASN A 587 -6.21 -24.23 14.39
CA ASN A 587 -6.76 -24.92 15.57
C ASN A 587 -8.26 -25.25 15.43
N TYR A 588 -8.92 -24.68 14.42
CA TYR A 588 -10.34 -24.92 14.13
C TYR A 588 -10.52 -25.72 12.83
N SER A 589 -9.57 -26.61 12.49
CA SER A 589 -9.58 -27.43 11.27
C SER A 589 -10.80 -28.34 11.13
N ASP A 590 -11.51 -28.64 12.22
CA ASP A 590 -12.80 -29.35 12.18
C ASP A 590 -13.88 -28.55 11.46
N THR A 591 -13.79 -27.21 11.50
CA THR A 591 -14.73 -26.27 10.87
C THR A 591 -14.11 -25.66 9.61
N ILE A 592 -12.94 -25.05 9.72
CA ILE A 592 -12.25 -24.39 8.61
C ILE A 592 -11.47 -25.42 7.78
N LYS A 593 -11.89 -25.64 6.53
CA LYS A 593 -11.32 -26.62 5.59
C LYS A 593 -10.44 -25.97 4.53
N THR A 594 -10.57 -24.67 4.29
CA THR A 594 -9.72 -23.95 3.35
C THR A 594 -9.39 -22.55 3.87
N LEU A 595 -8.11 -22.20 3.83
CA LEU A 595 -7.59 -20.89 4.20
C LEU A 595 -7.00 -20.20 2.98
N ALA A 596 -7.44 -18.97 2.71
CA ALA A 596 -6.84 -18.12 1.69
C ALA A 596 -5.99 -17.04 2.36
N ILE A 597 -4.68 -17.04 2.10
CA ILE A 597 -3.71 -16.14 2.71
C ILE A 597 -3.36 -15.03 1.71
N ILE A 598 -3.87 -13.82 1.93
CA ILE A 598 -3.75 -12.72 0.96
C ILE A 598 -2.40 -11.99 1.07
N ALA A 599 -1.78 -12.01 2.25
CA ALA A 599 -0.55 -11.27 2.55
C ALA A 599 0.61 -11.68 1.63
N GLU A 600 1.31 -10.69 1.07
CA GLU A 600 2.58 -10.86 0.35
C GLU A 600 3.76 -10.50 1.27
N GLY A 601 4.91 -11.16 1.07
CA GLY A 601 6.12 -10.91 1.86
C GLY A 601 6.15 -11.70 3.17
N VAL A 602 5.55 -12.88 3.18
CA VAL A 602 5.63 -13.82 4.31
C VAL A 602 6.98 -14.54 4.25
N PRO A 603 7.74 -14.63 5.36
CA PRO A 603 8.97 -15.41 5.40
C PRO A 603 8.80 -16.84 4.88
N GLU A 604 9.76 -17.29 4.07
CA GLU A 604 9.82 -18.63 3.48
C GLU A 604 9.77 -19.70 4.59
N SER A 605 10.47 -19.48 5.71
CA SER A 605 10.45 -20.33 6.90
C SER A 605 9.06 -20.46 7.52
N GLN A 606 8.41 -19.33 7.81
CA GLN A 606 7.06 -19.28 8.37
C GLN A 606 6.03 -19.93 7.43
N THR A 607 6.16 -19.73 6.12
CA THR A 607 5.26 -20.34 5.13
C THR A 607 5.38 -21.86 5.10
N ARG A 608 6.60 -22.39 5.18
CA ARG A 608 6.85 -23.84 5.28
C ARG A 608 6.24 -24.46 6.53
N GLU A 609 6.36 -23.79 7.68
CA GLU A 609 5.71 -24.23 8.92
C GLU A 609 4.18 -24.23 8.83
N ILE A 610 3.59 -23.20 8.21
CA ILE A 610 2.15 -23.14 7.94
C ILE A 610 1.72 -24.31 7.05
N ILE A 611 2.47 -24.60 5.99
CA ILE A 611 2.19 -25.72 5.08
C ILE A 611 2.18 -27.04 5.85
N LYS A 612 3.26 -27.33 6.62
CA LYS A 612 3.34 -28.55 7.42
C LYS A 612 2.14 -28.70 8.37
N ALA A 613 1.82 -27.64 9.12
CA ALA A 613 0.70 -27.67 10.05
C ALA A 613 -0.66 -27.82 9.36
N ALA A 614 -0.83 -27.26 8.16
CA ALA A 614 -2.04 -27.40 7.36
C ALA A 614 -2.19 -28.81 6.78
N ASP A 615 -1.10 -29.41 6.30
CA ASP A 615 -1.09 -30.79 5.78
C ASP A 615 -1.42 -31.81 6.88
N GLU A 616 -0.81 -31.68 8.06
CA GLU A 616 -1.11 -32.51 9.24
C GLU A 616 -2.59 -32.43 9.65
N LYS A 617 -3.19 -31.24 9.50
CA LYS A 617 -4.60 -30.98 9.83
C LYS A 617 -5.56 -31.13 8.65
N LYS A 618 -5.06 -31.47 7.47
CA LYS A 618 -5.81 -31.62 6.21
C LYS A 618 -6.63 -30.37 5.85
N VAL A 619 -6.03 -29.19 5.97
CA VAL A 619 -6.63 -27.91 5.60
C VAL A 619 -5.99 -27.42 4.30
N GLY A 620 -6.80 -27.12 3.28
CA GLY A 620 -6.29 -26.57 2.03
C GLY A 620 -5.82 -25.12 2.16
N LEU A 621 -4.69 -24.77 1.55
CA LEU A 621 -4.13 -23.43 1.56
C LEU A 621 -4.09 -22.81 0.16
N ILE A 622 -4.66 -21.62 -0.02
CA ILE A 622 -4.53 -20.82 -1.24
C ILE A 622 -3.72 -19.56 -0.89
N GLY A 623 -2.55 -19.37 -1.51
CA GLY A 623 -1.56 -18.38 -1.09
C GLY A 623 -0.44 -18.98 -0.24
N PRO A 624 0.45 -18.18 0.37
CA PRO A 624 0.40 -16.72 0.50
C PRO A 624 0.65 -15.93 -0.79
N ALA A 625 0.65 -14.60 -0.72
CA ALA A 625 0.86 -13.69 -1.84
C ALA A 625 -0.11 -13.94 -3.02
N THR A 626 -1.40 -14.10 -2.71
CA THR A 626 -2.45 -14.37 -3.71
C THR A 626 -3.60 -13.38 -3.60
N VAL A 627 -4.32 -13.19 -4.71
CA VAL A 627 -5.66 -12.58 -4.70
C VAL A 627 -6.74 -13.57 -4.26
N GLY A 628 -6.46 -14.88 -4.37
CA GLY A 628 -7.36 -15.99 -4.03
C GLY A 628 -7.74 -16.80 -5.28
N GLY A 629 -9.04 -16.86 -5.56
CA GLY A 629 -9.62 -17.66 -6.62
C GLY A 629 -11.10 -17.33 -6.83
N ILE A 630 -11.66 -17.79 -7.93
CA ILE A 630 -13.04 -17.56 -8.31
C ILE A 630 -13.64 -18.82 -8.92
N LYS A 631 -14.84 -19.17 -8.44
CA LYS A 631 -15.67 -20.22 -9.01
C LYS A 631 -17.02 -19.62 -9.39
N PRO A 632 -17.20 -19.21 -10.66
CA PRO A 632 -18.45 -18.66 -11.16
C PRO A 632 -19.69 -19.49 -10.77
N GLY A 633 -20.73 -18.81 -10.29
CA GLY A 633 -21.94 -19.45 -9.74
C GLY A 633 -21.82 -19.94 -8.29
N CYS A 634 -20.60 -20.02 -7.74
CA CYS A 634 -20.36 -20.58 -6.40
C CYS A 634 -19.77 -19.56 -5.44
N MET A 635 -18.50 -19.17 -5.55
CA MET A 635 -17.87 -18.27 -4.58
C MET A 635 -16.68 -17.58 -5.22
N ARG A 636 -16.40 -16.34 -4.80
CA ARG A 636 -15.12 -15.68 -5.04
C ARG A 636 -14.39 -15.41 -3.73
N ILE A 637 -13.06 -15.50 -3.74
CA ILE A 637 -12.24 -15.18 -2.59
C ILE A 637 -11.84 -13.71 -2.67
N GLY A 638 -12.26 -12.92 -1.68
CA GLY A 638 -11.84 -11.53 -1.50
C GLY A 638 -12.08 -10.66 -2.74
N ASN A 639 -10.98 -10.18 -3.31
CA ASN A 639 -10.98 -9.23 -4.42
C ASN A 639 -10.89 -9.89 -5.81
N THR A 640 -10.87 -11.22 -5.91
CA THR A 640 -10.68 -11.92 -7.19
C THR A 640 -11.75 -11.56 -8.21
N GLY A 641 -11.35 -11.24 -9.44
CA GLY A 641 -12.25 -10.78 -10.51
C GLY A 641 -12.63 -9.30 -10.42
N GLY A 642 -12.23 -8.60 -9.37
CA GLY A 642 -12.40 -7.16 -9.20
C GLY A 642 -13.85 -6.68 -9.12
N MET A 643 -14.11 -5.54 -9.77
CA MET A 643 -15.42 -4.87 -9.77
C MET A 643 -16.43 -5.60 -10.67
N LEU A 644 -17.71 -5.29 -10.49
CA LEU A 644 -18.82 -5.96 -11.19
C LEU A 644 -18.76 -5.79 -12.72
N ASP A 645 -18.23 -4.68 -13.21
CA ASP A 645 -18.01 -4.46 -14.64
C ASP A 645 -17.13 -5.57 -15.25
N ASN A 646 -16.04 -5.94 -14.58
CA ASN A 646 -15.19 -7.05 -15.00
C ASN A 646 -15.85 -8.42 -14.78
N ILE A 647 -16.63 -8.60 -13.71
CA ILE A 647 -17.42 -9.84 -13.50
C ILE A 647 -18.40 -10.05 -14.66
N VAL A 648 -19.02 -8.98 -15.18
CA VAL A 648 -19.90 -9.04 -16.36
C VAL A 648 -19.09 -9.26 -17.64
N MET A 649 -18.05 -8.45 -17.87
CA MET A 649 -17.21 -8.49 -19.08
C MET A 649 -16.56 -9.86 -19.29
N SER A 650 -16.02 -10.46 -18.22
CA SER A 650 -15.41 -11.80 -18.24
C SER A 650 -16.43 -12.91 -17.96
N LYS A 651 -17.72 -12.57 -17.91
CA LYS A 651 -18.84 -13.50 -17.72
C LYS A 651 -18.67 -14.44 -16.53
N LEU A 652 -18.19 -13.93 -15.40
CA LEU A 652 -17.85 -14.70 -14.19
C LEU A 652 -19.06 -14.97 -13.29
N TYR A 653 -20.25 -14.50 -13.64
CA TYR A 653 -21.48 -14.72 -12.87
C TYR A 653 -22.14 -16.09 -13.14
N ARG A 654 -21.60 -16.88 -14.07
CA ARG A 654 -22.07 -18.23 -14.44
C ARG A 654 -20.88 -19.13 -14.84
N PRO A 655 -20.92 -20.43 -14.53
CA PRO A 655 -19.84 -21.35 -14.85
C PRO A 655 -19.74 -21.65 -16.35
N GLY A 656 -18.52 -21.73 -16.87
CA GLY A 656 -18.20 -22.42 -18.12
C GLY A 656 -17.62 -23.82 -17.85
N THR A 657 -16.76 -24.33 -18.75
CA THR A 657 -16.16 -25.67 -18.62
C THR A 657 -14.62 -25.68 -18.54
N VAL A 658 -13.99 -24.50 -18.62
CA VAL A 658 -12.52 -24.35 -18.57
C VAL A 658 -12.07 -24.01 -17.16
N ALA A 659 -11.17 -24.82 -16.58
CA ALA A 659 -10.57 -24.52 -15.28
C ALA A 659 -9.12 -24.08 -15.42
N TYR A 660 -8.68 -23.10 -14.64
CA TYR A 660 -7.30 -22.61 -14.70
C TYR A 660 -6.61 -22.56 -13.34
N VAL A 661 -5.29 -22.65 -13.38
CA VAL A 661 -4.42 -22.36 -12.25
C VAL A 661 -3.25 -21.48 -12.69
N SER A 662 -2.89 -20.49 -11.87
CA SER A 662 -1.84 -19.50 -12.16
C SER A 662 -1.06 -19.15 -10.89
N LYS A 663 0.20 -18.72 -11.00
CA LYS A 663 0.92 -18.08 -9.88
C LYS A 663 0.43 -16.66 -9.64
N SER A 664 0.32 -15.86 -10.70
CA SER A 664 0.04 -14.42 -10.60
C SER A 664 -1.45 -14.11 -10.42
N GLY A 665 -1.79 -13.40 -9.35
CA GLY A 665 -3.15 -12.88 -9.15
C GLY A 665 -3.58 -11.89 -10.24
N GLY A 666 -2.68 -11.04 -10.74
CA GLY A 666 -2.96 -10.12 -11.84
C GLY A 666 -3.26 -10.84 -13.15
N MET A 667 -2.40 -11.81 -13.51
CA MET A 667 -2.63 -12.60 -14.72
C MET A 667 -3.84 -13.53 -14.60
N SER A 668 -4.21 -13.97 -13.40
CA SER A 668 -5.45 -14.75 -13.21
C SER A 668 -6.69 -14.00 -13.71
N ASN A 669 -6.72 -12.68 -13.58
CA ASN A 669 -7.83 -11.87 -14.06
C ASN A 669 -7.73 -11.58 -15.57
N GLU A 670 -6.52 -11.55 -16.12
CA GLU A 670 -6.34 -11.56 -17.58
C GLU A 670 -6.79 -12.91 -18.17
N LEU A 671 -6.52 -14.04 -17.49
CA LEU A 671 -7.01 -15.37 -17.88
C LEU A 671 -8.54 -15.42 -17.87
N ASN A 672 -9.20 -14.81 -16.89
CA ASN A 672 -10.66 -14.69 -16.91
C ASN A 672 -11.16 -14.07 -18.22
N ASN A 673 -10.55 -12.96 -18.65
CA ASN A 673 -10.91 -12.27 -19.89
C ASN A 673 -10.53 -13.09 -21.15
N ILE A 674 -9.33 -13.67 -21.19
CA ILE A 674 -8.87 -14.50 -22.30
C ILE A 674 -9.79 -15.72 -22.48
N ILE A 675 -10.06 -16.45 -21.41
CA ILE A 675 -10.91 -17.65 -21.44
C ILE A 675 -12.35 -17.27 -21.82
N ALA A 676 -12.91 -16.19 -21.28
CA ALA A 676 -14.26 -15.74 -21.61
C ALA A 676 -14.46 -15.37 -23.09
N ARG A 677 -13.39 -14.94 -23.78
CA ARG A 677 -13.40 -14.60 -25.21
C ARG A 677 -13.13 -15.78 -26.14
N ASN A 678 -12.46 -16.80 -25.64
CA ASN A 678 -11.94 -17.91 -26.43
C ASN A 678 -12.57 -19.27 -26.08
N SER A 679 -13.55 -19.30 -25.18
CA SER A 679 -14.29 -20.50 -24.76
C SER A 679 -15.70 -20.14 -24.23
N ASP A 680 -16.40 -21.08 -23.60
CA ASP A 680 -17.67 -20.83 -22.89
C ASP A 680 -17.51 -20.09 -21.55
N GLY A 681 -16.29 -20.04 -21.01
CA GLY A 681 -15.91 -19.29 -19.82
C GLY A 681 -15.28 -20.15 -18.73
N VAL A 682 -14.96 -19.50 -17.61
CA VAL A 682 -14.28 -20.14 -16.48
C VAL A 682 -15.25 -21.01 -15.67
N PHE A 683 -14.85 -22.25 -15.38
CA PHE A 683 -15.49 -23.11 -14.39
C PHE A 683 -14.98 -22.80 -12.98
N GLU A 684 -13.66 -22.85 -12.79
CA GLU A 684 -12.97 -22.53 -11.54
C GLU A 684 -11.56 -22.04 -11.85
N GLY A 685 -11.12 -20.98 -11.18
CA GLY A 685 -9.85 -20.33 -11.38
C GLY A 685 -9.15 -20.05 -10.07
N VAL A 686 -7.89 -20.47 -9.93
CA VAL A 686 -7.11 -20.25 -8.69
C VAL A 686 -5.79 -19.58 -9.02
N ALA A 687 -5.44 -18.55 -8.25
CA ALA A 687 -4.08 -18.04 -8.15
C ALA A 687 -3.40 -18.67 -6.93
N ILE A 688 -2.38 -19.51 -7.12
CA ILE A 688 -1.72 -20.21 -6.00
C ILE A 688 -0.85 -19.27 -5.15
N GLY A 689 -0.39 -18.16 -5.74
CA GLY A 689 0.43 -17.15 -5.09
C GLY A 689 1.84 -17.03 -5.67
N GLY A 690 2.47 -15.87 -5.50
CA GLY A 690 3.82 -15.55 -6.01
C GLY A 690 4.98 -15.94 -5.07
N ASP A 691 4.68 -16.40 -3.86
CA ASP A 691 5.72 -16.84 -2.93
C ASP A 691 6.39 -18.13 -3.38
N ARG A 692 7.62 -18.36 -2.91
CA ARG A 692 8.43 -19.50 -3.35
C ARG A 692 7.79 -20.85 -3.02
N TYR A 693 7.14 -20.95 -1.86
CA TYR A 693 6.43 -22.13 -1.40
C TYR A 693 4.94 -21.81 -1.29
N PRO A 694 4.17 -21.90 -2.38
CA PRO A 694 2.73 -21.69 -2.30
C PRO A 694 2.11 -22.80 -1.45
N GLY A 695 1.06 -22.48 -0.69
CA GLY A 695 0.38 -23.41 0.19
C GLY A 695 -0.09 -24.67 -0.53
N THR A 696 -0.64 -24.49 -1.74
CA THR A 696 -0.96 -25.55 -2.70
C THR A 696 -0.26 -25.30 -4.03
N ARG A 697 0.13 -26.37 -4.71
CA ARG A 697 0.86 -26.35 -5.98
C ARG A 697 -0.08 -26.41 -7.17
N PHE A 698 0.47 -26.24 -8.38
CA PHE A 698 -0.28 -26.39 -9.63
C PHE A 698 -0.97 -27.76 -9.74
N ILE A 699 -0.24 -28.82 -9.43
CA ILE A 699 -0.75 -30.19 -9.53
C ILE A 699 -1.96 -30.44 -8.63
N ASP A 700 -1.97 -29.87 -7.41
CA ASP A 700 -3.06 -30.08 -6.45
C ASP A 700 -4.40 -29.59 -7.01
N HIS A 701 -4.41 -28.44 -7.71
CA HIS A 701 -5.61 -27.91 -8.36
C HIS A 701 -5.93 -28.62 -9.68
N LEU A 702 -4.93 -28.93 -10.49
CA LEU A 702 -5.15 -29.64 -11.76
C LEU A 702 -5.74 -31.04 -11.54
N LEU A 703 -5.36 -31.73 -10.46
CA LEU A 703 -5.98 -33.01 -10.09
C LEU A 703 -7.43 -32.82 -9.62
N ARG A 704 -7.75 -31.79 -8.83
CA ARG A 704 -9.15 -31.45 -8.50
C ARG A 704 -9.99 -31.22 -9.76
N TYR A 705 -9.42 -30.52 -10.74
CA TYR A 705 -10.10 -30.20 -11.98
C TYR A 705 -10.21 -31.43 -12.89
N GLN A 706 -9.20 -32.29 -12.93
CA GLN A 706 -9.23 -33.57 -13.63
C GLN A 706 -10.36 -34.46 -13.10
N ASP A 707 -10.52 -34.52 -11.77
CA ASP A 707 -11.50 -35.39 -11.13
C ASP A 707 -12.93 -34.82 -11.14
N ASN A 708 -13.08 -33.53 -11.51
CA ASN A 708 -14.39 -32.90 -11.64
C ASN A 708 -15.00 -33.18 -13.03
N PRO A 709 -16.16 -33.87 -13.15
CA PRO A 709 -16.73 -34.24 -14.44
C PRO A 709 -17.22 -33.05 -15.30
N THR A 710 -17.45 -31.88 -14.69
CA THR A 710 -17.90 -30.68 -15.43
C THR A 710 -16.76 -29.98 -16.14
N VAL A 711 -15.53 -30.09 -15.63
CA VAL A 711 -14.35 -29.50 -16.27
C VAL A 711 -14.00 -30.30 -17.50
N SER A 712 -13.88 -29.63 -18.64
CA SER A 712 -13.57 -30.28 -19.93
C SER A 712 -12.16 -29.96 -20.43
N MET A 713 -11.54 -28.90 -19.91
CA MET A 713 -10.24 -28.41 -20.33
C MET A 713 -9.50 -27.73 -19.17
N LEU A 714 -8.19 -27.89 -19.14
CA LEU A 714 -7.30 -27.34 -18.12
C LEU A 714 -6.38 -26.27 -18.72
N VAL A 715 -6.19 -25.17 -17.99
CA VAL A 715 -5.27 -24.08 -18.38
C VAL A 715 -4.26 -23.83 -17.26
N LEU A 716 -2.97 -23.88 -17.60
CA LEU A 716 -1.87 -23.64 -16.67
C LEU A 716 -1.08 -22.40 -17.11
N LEU A 717 -0.95 -21.43 -16.21
CA LEU A 717 -0.01 -20.32 -16.37
C LEU A 717 1.10 -20.43 -15.32
N GLY A 718 2.20 -21.07 -15.73
CA GLY A 718 3.43 -21.24 -14.95
C GLY A 718 4.33 -20.01 -14.98
N GLU A 719 5.46 -20.10 -14.31
CA GLU A 719 6.43 -19.00 -14.21
C GLU A 719 7.86 -19.53 -14.06
N VAL A 720 8.85 -18.72 -14.43
CA VAL A 720 10.27 -18.97 -14.13
C VAL A 720 10.50 -19.18 -12.62
N GLY A 721 11.43 -20.05 -12.26
CA GLY A 721 11.78 -20.39 -10.87
C GLY A 721 10.97 -21.54 -10.28
N GLY A 722 11.64 -22.41 -9.52
CA GLY A 722 11.06 -23.64 -8.96
C GLY A 722 10.77 -24.73 -10.01
N ALA A 723 10.17 -25.84 -9.57
CA ALA A 723 9.99 -27.05 -10.38
C ALA A 723 8.55 -27.62 -10.39
N ASP A 724 7.57 -26.88 -9.87
CA ASP A 724 6.19 -27.36 -9.71
C ASP A 724 5.53 -27.82 -11.03
N GLU A 725 5.94 -27.27 -12.17
CA GLU A 725 5.40 -27.64 -13.49
C GLU A 725 5.82 -29.05 -13.94
N TYR A 726 6.91 -29.62 -13.41
CA TYR A 726 7.31 -30.99 -13.73
C TYR A 726 6.38 -32.03 -13.12
N ASP A 727 5.79 -31.76 -11.95
CA ASP A 727 4.75 -32.63 -11.37
C ASP A 727 3.56 -32.78 -12.34
N VAL A 728 3.24 -31.72 -13.10
CA VAL A 728 2.21 -31.75 -14.15
C VAL A 728 2.67 -32.58 -15.35
N CYS A 729 3.94 -32.46 -15.74
CA CYS A 729 4.52 -33.30 -16.79
C CYS A 729 4.43 -34.78 -16.44
N ASP A 730 4.73 -35.14 -15.20
CA ASP A 730 4.68 -36.53 -14.72
C ASP A 730 3.23 -37.05 -14.64
N ALA A 731 2.28 -36.20 -14.24
CA ALA A 731 0.86 -36.53 -14.25
C ALA A 731 0.30 -36.72 -15.67
N LEU A 732 0.78 -35.97 -16.66
CA LEU A 732 0.44 -36.17 -18.08
C LEU A 732 1.03 -37.48 -18.62
N LYS A 733 2.32 -37.72 -18.40
CA LYS A 733 3.03 -38.93 -18.87
C LYS A 733 2.47 -40.21 -18.26
N SER A 734 2.10 -40.18 -16.98
CA SER A 734 1.50 -41.32 -16.27
C SER A 734 0.04 -41.58 -16.66
N GLY A 735 -0.60 -40.65 -17.37
CA GLY A 735 -2.04 -40.71 -17.68
C GLY A 735 -2.94 -40.37 -16.50
N ARG A 736 -2.41 -39.81 -15.41
CA ARG A 736 -3.21 -39.31 -14.28
C ARG A 736 -4.05 -38.09 -14.67
N ILE A 737 -3.50 -37.22 -15.51
CA ILE A 737 -4.24 -36.15 -16.21
C ILE A 737 -4.51 -36.63 -17.63
N THR A 738 -5.79 -36.67 -18.00
CA THR A 738 -6.24 -37.11 -19.33
C THR A 738 -6.98 -36.01 -20.09
N LYS A 739 -7.45 -34.97 -19.40
CA LYS A 739 -8.07 -33.81 -20.04
C LYS A 739 -7.02 -32.98 -20.77
N PRO A 740 -7.39 -32.29 -21.88
CA PRO A 740 -6.46 -31.39 -22.56
C PRO A 740 -5.95 -30.30 -21.63
N VAL A 741 -4.62 -30.13 -21.60
CA VAL A 741 -3.94 -29.06 -20.87
C VAL A 741 -3.36 -28.08 -21.87
N VAL A 742 -3.75 -26.81 -21.78
CA VAL A 742 -3.05 -25.69 -22.45
C VAL A 742 -2.18 -24.99 -21.43
N ALA A 743 -0.88 -24.93 -21.65
CA ALA A 743 0.08 -24.45 -20.66
C ALA A 743 1.06 -23.42 -21.25
N TRP A 744 1.44 -22.45 -20.43
CA TRP A 744 2.52 -21.52 -20.75
C TRP A 744 3.23 -21.08 -19.47
N CYS A 745 4.56 -21.13 -19.47
CA CYS A 745 5.41 -20.59 -18.42
C CYS A 745 5.99 -19.25 -18.87
N ILE A 746 5.71 -18.19 -18.11
CA ILE A 746 6.25 -16.83 -18.36
C ILE A 746 7.67 -16.69 -17.78
N GLY A 747 8.45 -15.74 -18.28
CA GLY A 747 9.85 -15.48 -17.91
C GLY A 747 10.86 -16.02 -18.89
N THR A 748 10.49 -16.15 -20.18
CA THR A 748 11.40 -16.58 -21.25
C THR A 748 12.50 -15.55 -21.52
N CYS A 749 12.30 -14.27 -21.19
CA CYS A 749 13.31 -13.23 -21.33
C CYS A 749 14.54 -13.42 -20.42
N ALA A 750 14.43 -14.20 -19.35
CA ALA A 750 15.50 -14.39 -18.37
C ALA A 750 16.82 -14.84 -19.01
N SER A 751 16.77 -15.68 -20.04
CA SER A 751 17.96 -16.20 -20.73
C SER A 751 18.69 -15.17 -21.60
N ILE A 752 18.10 -13.99 -21.84
CA ILE A 752 18.70 -12.94 -22.67
C ILE A 752 19.59 -12.03 -21.84
N PHE A 753 19.34 -11.93 -20.53
CA PHE A 753 20.14 -11.10 -19.65
C PHE A 753 21.46 -11.79 -19.31
N PRO A 754 22.60 -11.08 -19.35
CA PRO A 754 23.90 -11.66 -19.03
C PRO A 754 24.08 -11.95 -17.53
N PHE A 755 23.17 -11.47 -16.68
CA PHE A 755 23.19 -11.62 -15.23
C PHE A 755 21.84 -12.11 -14.71
N GLU A 756 21.83 -12.72 -13.52
CA GLU A 756 20.61 -13.15 -12.84
C GLU A 756 19.69 -11.95 -12.56
N VAL A 757 18.41 -12.05 -12.96
CA VAL A 757 17.37 -11.07 -12.66
C VAL A 757 16.34 -11.71 -11.74
N GLN A 758 16.17 -11.14 -10.55
CA GLN A 758 15.06 -11.47 -9.66
C GLN A 758 13.82 -10.70 -10.14
N PHE A 759 12.79 -11.43 -10.60
CA PHE A 759 11.52 -10.82 -10.97
C PHE A 759 10.68 -10.47 -9.73
N GLY A 760 9.48 -9.90 -9.95
CA GLY A 760 8.68 -9.27 -8.91
C GLY A 760 8.24 -10.23 -7.80
N HIS A 761 7.73 -11.40 -8.21
CA HIS A 761 7.35 -12.47 -7.28
C HIS A 761 8.58 -13.08 -6.60
N ALA A 762 8.46 -13.43 -5.31
CA ALA A 762 9.58 -13.96 -4.52
C ALA A 762 10.14 -15.27 -5.10
N GLY A 763 9.28 -16.14 -5.64
CA GLY A 763 9.68 -17.39 -6.28
C GLY A 763 10.23 -17.27 -7.70
N ALA A 764 10.17 -16.08 -8.32
CA ALA A 764 10.51 -15.90 -9.74
C ALA A 764 12.02 -15.65 -9.95
N CYS A 765 12.82 -16.66 -9.63
CA CYS A 765 14.27 -16.69 -9.82
C CYS A 765 14.69 -18.11 -10.20
N ALA A 766 15.27 -18.29 -11.39
CA ALA A 766 15.80 -19.58 -11.81
C ALA A 766 17.22 -19.79 -11.28
N ARG A 767 17.45 -20.91 -10.57
CA ARG A 767 18.76 -21.29 -10.02
C ARG A 767 19.55 -22.25 -10.90
N GLY A 768 18.92 -22.77 -11.95
CA GLY A 768 19.51 -23.70 -12.91
C GLY A 768 18.58 -23.93 -14.10
N GLN A 769 19.05 -24.71 -15.08
CA GLN A 769 18.36 -24.94 -16.35
C GLN A 769 16.91 -25.44 -16.15
N GLY A 770 16.72 -26.40 -15.23
CA GLY A 770 15.40 -26.96 -14.92
C GLY A 770 14.38 -25.95 -14.39
N GLU A 771 14.82 -24.82 -13.85
CA GLU A 771 13.92 -23.78 -13.33
C GLU A 771 13.59 -22.68 -14.36
N THR A 772 14.21 -22.72 -15.55
CA THR A 772 13.96 -21.72 -16.59
C THR A 772 12.58 -21.93 -17.24
N ALA A 773 11.92 -20.84 -17.61
CA ALA A 773 10.60 -20.91 -18.26
C ALA A 773 10.66 -21.68 -19.60
N ALA A 774 11.74 -21.49 -20.37
CA ALA A 774 11.96 -22.18 -21.64
C ALA A 774 12.06 -23.70 -21.49
N ASP A 775 12.81 -24.18 -20.49
CA ASP A 775 12.97 -25.62 -20.22
C ASP A 775 11.64 -26.25 -19.79
N LYS A 776 10.89 -25.57 -18.91
CA LYS A 776 9.56 -26.01 -18.48
C LYS A 776 8.56 -26.05 -19.62
N ASN A 777 8.54 -25.04 -20.50
CA ASN A 777 7.67 -25.03 -21.68
C ASN A 777 7.99 -26.21 -22.61
N ALA A 778 9.27 -26.50 -22.85
CA ALA A 778 9.68 -27.65 -23.64
C ALA A 778 9.29 -28.98 -22.99
N ALA A 779 9.46 -29.11 -21.67
CA ALA A 779 9.09 -30.30 -20.91
C ALA A 779 7.57 -30.56 -20.92
N LEU A 780 6.75 -29.50 -20.74
CA LEU A 780 5.29 -29.57 -20.82
C LEU A 780 4.81 -30.00 -22.22
N ALA A 781 5.40 -29.42 -23.27
CA ALA A 781 5.09 -29.79 -24.65
C ALA A 781 5.44 -31.27 -24.92
N ALA A 782 6.62 -31.72 -24.47
CA ALA A 782 7.05 -33.11 -24.59
C ALA A 782 6.17 -34.09 -23.79
N ALA A 783 5.56 -33.64 -22.69
CA ALA A 783 4.62 -34.42 -21.89
C ALA A 783 3.20 -34.49 -22.51
N GLY A 784 2.92 -33.72 -23.57
CA GLY A 784 1.65 -33.72 -24.29
C GLY A 784 0.71 -32.55 -23.97
N ALA A 785 1.16 -31.53 -23.23
CA ALA A 785 0.43 -30.28 -23.11
C ALA A 785 0.51 -29.46 -24.42
N VAL A 786 -0.54 -28.67 -24.69
CA VAL A 786 -0.54 -27.71 -25.80
C VAL A 786 0.14 -26.43 -25.32
N VAL A 787 1.34 -26.17 -25.81
CA VAL A 787 2.18 -25.03 -25.42
C VAL A 787 2.38 -24.11 -26.64
N PRO A 788 2.00 -22.82 -26.59
CA PRO A 788 2.25 -21.88 -27.68
C PRO A 788 3.75 -21.53 -27.78
N VAL A 789 4.16 -20.82 -28.84
CA VAL A 789 5.54 -20.31 -28.98
C VAL A 789 5.80 -19.05 -28.15
N SER A 790 4.76 -18.28 -27.86
CA SER A 790 4.81 -17.06 -27.04
C SER A 790 3.47 -16.85 -26.33
N PHE A 791 3.43 -15.93 -25.37
CA PHE A 791 2.19 -15.58 -24.66
C PHE A 791 1.12 -14.99 -25.61
N ASP A 792 1.51 -14.32 -26.70
CA ASP A 792 0.59 -13.70 -27.66
C ASP A 792 -0.32 -14.73 -28.37
N GLU A 793 0.16 -15.97 -28.52
CA GLU A 793 -0.61 -17.07 -29.13
C GLU A 793 -1.38 -17.90 -28.10
N PHE A 794 -1.23 -17.63 -26.81
CA PHE A 794 -1.94 -18.36 -25.77
C PHE A 794 -3.48 -18.31 -25.92
N PRO A 795 -4.10 -17.16 -26.25
CA PRO A 795 -5.54 -17.09 -26.51
C PRO A 795 -5.99 -17.98 -27.68
N SER A 796 -5.22 -18.01 -28.78
CA SER A 796 -5.60 -18.78 -29.97
C SER A 796 -5.50 -20.29 -29.71
N LYS A 797 -4.51 -20.74 -28.94
CA LYS A 797 -4.39 -22.15 -28.53
C LYS A 797 -5.49 -22.58 -27.57
N ILE A 798 -5.95 -21.71 -26.69
CA ILE A 798 -7.14 -21.98 -25.86
C ILE A 798 -8.37 -22.20 -26.76
N LYS A 799 -8.57 -21.31 -27.73
CA LYS A 799 -9.68 -21.40 -28.68
C LYS A 799 -9.65 -22.67 -29.51
N GLU A 800 -8.49 -23.01 -30.08
CA GLU A 800 -8.28 -24.19 -30.93
C GLU A 800 -8.67 -25.48 -30.19
N VAL A 801 -8.20 -25.64 -28.94
CA VAL A 801 -8.52 -26.83 -28.12
C VAL A 801 -10.00 -26.85 -27.76
N PHE A 802 -10.59 -25.72 -27.37
CA PHE A 802 -12.00 -25.64 -27.00
C PHE A 802 -12.93 -25.93 -28.18
N ASP A 803 -12.68 -25.35 -29.35
CA ASP A 803 -13.44 -25.62 -30.58
C ASP A 803 -13.35 -27.11 -30.95
N GLY A 804 -12.16 -27.73 -30.82
CA GLY A 804 -11.99 -29.17 -31.03
C GLY A 804 -12.77 -30.04 -30.03
N LEU A 805 -13.02 -29.58 -28.80
CA LEU A 805 -13.87 -30.26 -27.82
C LEU A 805 -15.36 -30.13 -28.16
N LEU A 806 -15.78 -28.97 -28.69
CA LEU A 806 -17.13 -28.76 -29.20
C LEU A 806 -17.43 -29.66 -30.40
N GLU A 807 -16.51 -29.74 -31.36
CA GLU A 807 -16.64 -30.59 -32.55
C GLU A 807 -16.76 -32.08 -32.20
N LYS A 808 -16.04 -32.54 -31.17
CA LYS A 808 -16.13 -33.91 -30.64
C LYS A 808 -17.37 -34.17 -29.79
N GLY A 809 -18.19 -33.16 -29.51
CA GLY A 809 -19.37 -33.26 -28.65
C GLY A 809 -19.06 -33.51 -27.17
N LEU A 810 -17.81 -33.26 -26.74
CA LEU A 810 -17.39 -33.39 -25.34
C LEU A 810 -17.81 -32.17 -24.51
N VAL A 811 -17.99 -31.01 -25.16
CA VAL A 811 -18.60 -29.80 -24.60
C VAL A 811 -19.85 -29.46 -25.41
N LYS A 812 -20.87 -28.92 -24.75
CA LYS A 812 -22.09 -28.44 -25.40
C LYS A 812 -22.07 -26.92 -25.53
N ALA A 813 -22.53 -26.41 -26.66
CA ALA A 813 -22.73 -24.98 -26.83
C ALA A 813 -23.70 -24.44 -25.76
N MET A 814 -23.27 -23.43 -25.01
CA MET A 814 -24.07 -22.79 -23.97
C MET A 814 -24.82 -21.59 -24.54
N VAL A 815 -26.11 -21.47 -24.22
CA VAL A 815 -26.85 -20.23 -24.45
C VAL A 815 -26.55 -19.27 -23.31
N GLU A 816 -26.04 -18.09 -23.64
CA GLU A 816 -25.66 -17.08 -22.65
C GLU A 816 -26.89 -16.61 -21.85
N PRO A 817 -26.91 -16.78 -20.51
CA PRO A 817 -28.02 -16.33 -19.70
C PRO A 817 -28.08 -14.79 -19.63
N PRO A 818 -29.24 -14.20 -19.35
CA PRO A 818 -29.33 -12.75 -19.19
C PRO A 818 -28.48 -12.28 -18.01
N VAL A 819 -27.73 -11.20 -18.22
CA VAL A 819 -26.88 -10.61 -17.18
C VAL A 819 -27.76 -10.12 -16.02
N PRO A 820 -27.51 -10.59 -14.79
CA PRO A 820 -28.19 -10.10 -13.59
C PRO A 820 -27.96 -8.59 -13.43
N LYS A 821 -29.04 -7.83 -13.23
CA LYS A 821 -28.95 -6.39 -13.02
C LYS A 821 -28.63 -6.10 -11.55
N VAL A 822 -27.41 -5.65 -11.27
CA VAL A 822 -27.05 -5.06 -9.97
C VAL A 822 -27.13 -3.54 -10.11
N PRO A 823 -27.76 -2.82 -9.16
CA PRO A 823 -27.77 -1.37 -9.17
C PRO A 823 -26.34 -0.81 -9.18
N MET A 824 -26.13 0.24 -9.95
CA MET A 824 -24.86 0.95 -9.93
C MET A 824 -24.70 1.68 -8.60
N ASP A 825 -23.53 1.55 -7.97
CA ASP A 825 -23.21 2.30 -6.76
C ASP A 825 -23.32 3.81 -7.01
N TYR A 826 -23.90 4.53 -6.05
CA TYR A 826 -24.13 5.98 -6.16
C TYR A 826 -22.82 6.77 -6.34
N THR A 827 -21.75 6.39 -5.64
CA THR A 827 -20.45 7.07 -5.77
C THR A 827 -19.87 6.88 -7.16
N TRP A 828 -20.06 5.69 -7.75
CA TRP A 828 -19.65 5.41 -9.12
C TRP A 828 -20.48 6.18 -10.15
N ALA A 829 -21.81 6.13 -10.04
CA ALA A 829 -22.70 6.88 -10.93
C ALA A 829 -22.43 8.39 -10.87
N LYS A 830 -22.12 8.94 -9.69
CA LYS A 830 -21.76 10.35 -9.51
C LYS A 830 -20.42 10.68 -10.17
N ARG A 831 -19.42 9.81 -10.06
CA ARG A 831 -18.10 9.99 -10.70
C ARG A 831 -18.20 9.99 -12.22
N LEU A 832 -19.01 9.10 -12.78
CA LEU A 832 -19.29 9.04 -14.22
C LEU A 832 -20.20 10.19 -14.72
N GLY A 833 -20.68 11.06 -13.83
CA GLY A 833 -21.59 12.16 -14.19
C GLY A 833 -23.00 11.72 -14.59
N LEU A 834 -23.36 10.44 -14.40
CA LEU A 834 -24.66 9.87 -14.74
C LEU A 834 -25.78 10.36 -13.81
N VAL A 835 -25.43 10.71 -12.58
CA VAL A 835 -26.35 11.26 -11.58
C VAL A 835 -25.82 12.54 -10.99
N ARG A 836 -26.73 13.48 -10.71
CA ARG A 836 -26.43 14.70 -9.96
C ARG A 836 -27.22 14.69 -8.67
N LYS A 837 -26.53 14.91 -7.55
CA LYS A 837 -27.17 15.17 -6.26
C LYS A 837 -26.76 16.57 -5.81
N PRO A 838 -27.72 17.47 -5.52
CA PRO A 838 -27.39 18.78 -4.99
C PRO A 838 -26.61 18.63 -3.67
N ALA A 839 -25.66 19.53 -3.44
CA ALA A 839 -24.97 19.59 -2.16
C ALA A 839 -25.98 20.09 -1.10
N ASN A 840 -26.13 19.35 -0.01
CA ASN A 840 -27.01 19.75 1.10
C ASN A 840 -26.38 20.84 1.98
N PHE A 841 -25.06 21.03 1.88
CA PHE A 841 -24.29 21.95 2.69
C PHE A 841 -23.32 22.73 1.81
N ILE A 842 -23.13 24.00 2.13
CA ILE A 842 -22.11 24.87 1.55
C ILE A 842 -21.23 25.35 2.70
N SER A 843 -19.93 25.10 2.60
CA SER A 843 -18.91 25.65 3.50
C SER A 843 -17.87 26.37 2.65
N SER A 844 -17.39 27.51 3.12
CA SER A 844 -16.48 28.37 2.37
C SER A 844 -15.29 28.91 3.18
N ILE A 845 -15.13 28.44 4.41
CA ILE A 845 -14.12 28.94 5.36
C ILE A 845 -12.87 28.06 5.42
N SER A 846 -13.00 26.76 5.18
CA SER A 846 -11.90 25.80 5.19
C SER A 846 -12.17 24.64 4.24
N ASP A 847 -11.10 24.04 3.71
CA ASP A 847 -11.15 22.82 2.91
C ASP A 847 -10.03 21.86 3.37
N ASP A 848 -10.42 20.69 3.87
CA ASP A 848 -9.53 19.64 4.39
C ASP A 848 -9.43 18.42 3.46
N ARG A 849 -10.04 18.50 2.27
CA ARG A 849 -10.12 17.38 1.32
C ARG A 849 -8.95 17.31 0.35
N GLY A 850 -8.20 18.41 0.20
CA GLY A 850 -7.02 18.48 -0.66
C GLY A 850 -5.78 17.88 0.00
N ASP A 851 -4.64 17.97 -0.68
CA ASP A 851 -3.34 17.49 -0.15
C ASP A 851 -2.92 18.21 1.13
N GLU A 852 -3.42 19.43 1.31
CA GLU A 852 -3.16 20.27 2.47
C GLU A 852 -4.44 20.98 2.93
N LEU A 853 -4.58 21.16 4.25
CA LEU A 853 -5.65 21.97 4.85
C LEU A 853 -5.55 23.42 4.35
N SER A 854 -6.67 23.97 3.89
CA SER A 854 -6.78 25.36 3.44
C SER A 854 -7.72 26.16 4.32
N TYR A 855 -7.34 27.39 4.67
CA TYR A 855 -8.19 28.40 5.30
C TYR A 855 -8.51 29.52 4.30
N ALA A 856 -9.79 29.61 3.90
CA ALA A 856 -10.29 30.54 2.89
C ALA A 856 -9.43 30.58 1.60
N GLY A 857 -8.89 29.44 1.18
CA GLY A 857 -8.04 29.32 -0.01
C GLY A 857 -6.54 29.40 0.26
N MET A 858 -6.12 29.83 1.46
CA MET A 858 -4.70 29.88 1.86
C MET A 858 -4.28 28.52 2.47
N PRO A 859 -3.32 27.78 1.87
CA PRO A 859 -2.82 26.53 2.45
C PRO A 859 -2.20 26.75 3.84
N ILE A 860 -2.27 25.75 4.72
CA ILE A 860 -1.79 25.89 6.10
C ILE A 860 -0.28 26.14 6.15
N SER A 861 0.52 25.57 5.24
CA SER A 861 1.93 25.89 5.06
C SER A 861 2.17 27.37 4.78
N GLU A 862 1.37 27.98 3.90
CA GLU A 862 1.45 29.40 3.58
C GLU A 862 1.09 30.27 4.80
N VAL A 863 0.04 29.89 5.55
CA VAL A 863 -0.38 30.56 6.79
C VAL A 863 0.77 30.69 7.79
N PHE A 864 1.54 29.61 7.99
CA PHE A 864 2.71 29.62 8.88
C PHE A 864 3.91 30.35 8.27
N SER A 865 4.19 30.15 6.98
CA SER A 865 5.32 30.82 6.30
C SER A 865 5.17 32.34 6.24
N ALA A 866 3.93 32.83 6.22
CA ALA A 866 3.60 34.25 6.16
C ALA A 866 3.45 34.89 7.55
N ASP A 867 3.61 34.12 8.64
CA ASP A 867 3.56 34.55 10.05
C ASP A 867 2.36 35.45 10.40
N ILE A 868 1.17 35.10 9.90
CA ILE A 868 -0.03 35.96 10.03
C ILE A 868 -0.67 35.94 11.43
N GLY A 869 -0.18 35.08 12.34
CA GLY A 869 -0.65 34.98 13.72
C GLY A 869 -2.11 34.50 13.89
N LEU A 870 -2.59 34.52 15.14
CA LEU A 870 -3.97 34.09 15.45
C LEU A 870 -5.00 35.08 14.90
N GLY A 871 -4.67 36.38 14.92
CA GLY A 871 -5.51 37.41 14.30
C GLY A 871 -5.67 37.19 12.79
N GLY A 872 -4.61 36.76 12.10
CA GLY A 872 -4.65 36.43 10.67
C GLY A 872 -5.49 35.20 10.37
N VAL A 873 -5.34 34.12 11.15
CA VAL A 873 -6.18 32.92 11.01
C VAL A 873 -7.65 33.24 11.23
N LEU A 874 -7.99 34.02 12.27
CA LEU A 874 -9.36 34.48 12.49
C LEU A 874 -9.88 35.30 11.32
N SER A 875 -9.04 36.14 10.72
CA SER A 875 -9.43 36.94 9.57
C SER A 875 -9.79 36.07 8.34
N LEU A 876 -9.02 35.01 8.09
CA LEU A 876 -9.32 34.05 7.02
C LEU A 876 -10.60 33.27 7.31
N LEU A 877 -10.76 32.75 8.52
CA LEU A 877 -11.90 31.89 8.85
C LEU A 877 -13.22 32.66 8.98
N TRP A 878 -13.21 33.82 9.62
CA TRP A 878 -14.44 34.56 9.93
C TRP A 878 -14.83 35.51 8.81
N PHE A 879 -13.84 36.10 8.14
CA PHE A 879 -14.07 37.13 7.14
C PHE A 879 -13.66 36.72 5.74
N ARG A 880 -12.97 35.58 5.57
CA ARG A 880 -12.49 35.09 4.26
C ARG A 880 -11.58 36.08 3.54
N ARG A 881 -10.85 36.90 4.32
CA ARG A 881 -9.92 37.93 3.83
C ARG A 881 -8.64 37.89 4.64
N ARG A 882 -7.51 38.11 3.98
CA ARG A 882 -6.25 38.41 4.65
C ARG A 882 -6.24 39.88 5.04
N LEU A 883 -6.45 40.16 6.32
CA LEU A 883 -6.42 41.54 6.84
C LEU A 883 -4.98 42.05 6.99
N PRO A 884 -4.77 43.38 6.97
CA PRO A 884 -3.47 43.98 7.25
C PRO A 884 -2.95 43.65 8.66
N ASP A 885 -1.64 43.63 8.85
CA ASP A 885 -1.01 43.22 10.12
C ASP A 885 -1.47 44.03 11.34
N TYR A 886 -1.73 45.34 11.18
CA TYR A 886 -2.24 46.15 12.29
C TYR A 886 -3.69 45.76 12.67
N ALA A 887 -4.47 45.27 11.71
CA ALA A 887 -5.85 44.83 11.92
C ALA A 887 -5.88 43.47 12.60
N THR A 888 -5.05 42.52 12.15
CA THR A 888 -4.88 41.22 12.80
C THR A 888 -4.33 41.38 14.22
N LYS A 889 -3.39 42.29 14.41
CA LYS A 889 -2.87 42.60 15.74
C LYS A 889 -3.93 43.21 16.66
N PHE A 890 -4.76 44.09 16.13
CA PHE A 890 -5.88 44.67 16.89
C PHE A 890 -6.89 43.60 17.33
N ILE A 891 -7.22 42.64 16.45
CA ILE A 891 -8.06 41.48 16.78
C ILE A 891 -7.46 40.69 17.96
N GLU A 892 -6.16 40.41 17.93
CA GLU A 892 -5.48 39.74 19.05
C GLU A 892 -5.57 40.54 20.35
N MET A 893 -5.38 41.86 20.28
CA MET A 893 -5.49 42.74 21.45
C MET A 893 -6.89 42.68 22.08
N ILE A 894 -7.95 42.61 21.27
CA ILE A 894 -9.32 42.43 21.76
C ILE A 894 -9.44 41.12 22.54
N LEU A 895 -8.92 40.01 22.00
CA LEU A 895 -8.96 38.72 22.68
C LEU A 895 -8.22 38.77 24.03
N MET A 896 -7.09 39.48 24.09
CA MET A 896 -6.32 39.64 25.33
C MET A 896 -7.07 40.43 26.39
N VAL A 897 -7.67 41.58 26.05
CA VAL A 897 -8.35 42.44 27.04
C VAL A 897 -9.72 41.88 27.46
N THR A 898 -10.30 40.97 26.67
CA THR A 898 -11.55 40.27 26.98
C THR A 898 -11.34 38.88 27.59
N ALA A 899 -10.09 38.43 27.76
CA ALA A 899 -9.77 37.08 28.19
C ALA A 899 -10.45 36.67 29.50
N ASP A 900 -10.36 37.52 30.54
CA ASP A 900 -11.03 37.29 31.81
C ASP A 900 -11.35 38.61 32.56
N HIS A 901 -12.25 38.53 33.55
CA HIS A 901 -12.66 39.67 34.41
C HIS A 901 -13.08 39.18 35.80
N GLY A 902 -12.45 38.10 36.27
CA GLY A 902 -12.62 37.54 37.59
C GLY A 902 -13.86 36.65 37.76
N PRO A 903 -13.93 35.92 38.89
CA PRO A 903 -14.87 34.80 39.07
C PRO A 903 -16.31 35.23 39.37
N ALA A 904 -16.55 36.52 39.61
CA ALA A 904 -17.85 37.04 40.05
C ALA A 904 -18.83 37.30 38.89
N VAL A 905 -18.34 37.32 37.65
CA VAL A 905 -19.21 37.48 36.48
C VAL A 905 -19.97 36.19 36.19
N SER A 906 -21.20 36.31 35.68
CA SER A 906 -22.14 35.18 35.54
C SER A 906 -21.52 33.95 34.88
N GLY A 907 -20.77 34.12 33.78
CA GLY A 907 -20.18 32.99 33.08
C GLY A 907 -19.00 32.33 33.80
N ALA A 908 -18.17 33.12 34.47
CA ALA A 908 -17.07 32.57 35.27
C ALA A 908 -17.62 31.80 36.48
N HIS A 909 -18.63 32.36 37.15
CA HIS A 909 -19.32 31.72 38.26
C HIS A 909 -19.95 30.38 37.84
N ASN A 910 -20.70 30.35 36.73
CA ASN A 910 -21.30 29.12 36.22
C ASN A 910 -20.26 28.06 35.84
N THR A 911 -19.15 28.48 35.24
CA THR A 911 -18.03 27.59 34.92
C THR A 911 -17.44 26.97 36.19
N ILE A 912 -17.21 27.79 37.23
CA ILE A 912 -16.68 27.37 38.52
C ILE A 912 -17.62 26.39 39.21
N VAL A 913 -18.92 26.71 39.30
CA VAL A 913 -19.93 25.85 39.94
C VAL A 913 -20.00 24.51 39.21
N THR A 914 -20.00 24.51 37.88
CA THR A 914 -20.05 23.29 37.07
C THR A 914 -18.78 22.45 37.20
N ALA A 915 -17.60 23.09 37.25
CA ALA A 915 -16.32 22.41 37.50
C ALA A 915 -16.30 21.73 38.88
N ARG A 916 -16.78 22.45 39.91
CA ARG A 916 -16.93 21.96 41.29
C ARG A 916 -17.98 20.84 41.41
N ALA A 917 -18.94 20.78 40.50
CA ALA A 917 -19.90 19.68 40.40
C ALA A 917 -19.31 18.41 39.74
N GLY A 918 -18.00 18.37 39.49
CA GLY A 918 -17.31 17.18 38.98
C GLY A 918 -17.41 17.00 37.46
N LYS A 919 -17.96 17.97 36.72
CA LYS A 919 -18.05 17.91 35.25
C LYS A 919 -16.69 18.10 34.57
N ASP A 920 -16.64 17.73 33.29
CA ASP A 920 -15.49 17.89 32.41
C ASP A 920 -15.34 19.34 31.90
N LEU A 921 -14.23 19.61 31.23
CA LEU A 921 -13.86 20.95 30.75
C LEU A 921 -14.90 21.53 29.79
N VAL A 922 -15.39 20.73 28.84
CA VAL A 922 -16.31 21.19 27.80
C VAL A 922 -17.65 21.54 28.45
N SER A 923 -18.18 20.63 29.29
CA SER A 923 -19.42 20.89 30.03
C SER A 923 -19.36 22.16 30.89
N ALA A 924 -18.24 22.37 31.61
CA ALA A 924 -18.07 23.54 32.45
C ALA A 924 -17.94 24.84 31.65
N LEU A 925 -17.13 24.83 30.58
CA LEU A 925 -16.98 25.95 29.68
C LEU A 925 -18.31 26.32 29.03
N CYS A 926 -19.05 25.35 28.47
CA CYS A 926 -20.36 25.59 27.86
C CYS A 926 -21.35 26.18 28.87
N SER A 927 -21.37 25.71 30.12
CA SER A 927 -22.23 26.28 31.16
C SER A 927 -21.95 27.76 31.43
N GLY A 928 -20.68 28.17 31.40
CA GLY A 928 -20.28 29.56 31.46
C GLY A 928 -20.65 30.36 30.21
N LEU A 929 -20.33 29.84 29.03
CA LEU A 929 -20.58 30.51 27.75
C LEU A 929 -22.07 30.73 27.47
N LEU A 930 -22.95 29.83 27.91
CA LEU A 930 -24.41 29.97 27.78
C LEU A 930 -24.99 31.14 28.60
N THR A 931 -24.19 31.75 29.48
CA THR A 931 -24.59 33.00 30.16
C THR A 931 -24.33 34.24 29.31
N ILE A 932 -23.49 34.13 28.26
CA ILE A 932 -23.17 35.23 27.36
C ILE A 932 -24.39 35.52 26.48
N GLY A 933 -24.84 36.78 26.49
CA GLY A 933 -26.06 37.23 25.83
C GLY A 933 -26.39 38.69 26.16
N PRO A 934 -27.64 39.14 26.00
CA PRO A 934 -27.98 40.57 26.00
C PRO A 934 -27.73 41.31 27.34
N ARG A 935 -27.55 40.57 28.45
CA ARG A 935 -27.25 41.13 29.78
C ARG A 935 -25.78 40.96 30.21
N PHE A 936 -25.07 39.96 29.69
CA PHE A 936 -23.67 39.67 29.99
C PHE A 936 -22.91 39.43 28.69
N GLY A 937 -22.00 40.32 28.32
CA GLY A 937 -21.26 40.25 27.04
C GLY A 937 -21.93 40.93 25.83
N GLY A 938 -23.25 41.13 25.84
CA GLY A 938 -23.98 41.81 24.74
C GLY A 938 -23.88 43.34 24.71
N ALA A 939 -22.92 43.95 25.41
CA ALA A 939 -22.73 45.40 25.43
C ALA A 939 -21.96 45.90 24.19
N LEU A 940 -21.11 45.06 23.59
CA LEU A 940 -20.29 45.40 22.43
C LEU A 940 -21.17 45.68 21.20
N ASP A 941 -22.04 44.74 20.81
CA ASP A 941 -22.90 44.91 19.63
C ASP A 941 -23.82 46.13 19.73
N LYS A 942 -24.46 46.34 20.88
CA LYS A 942 -25.36 47.49 21.06
C LYS A 942 -24.62 48.83 21.08
N ALA A 943 -23.39 48.85 21.60
CA ALA A 943 -22.54 50.03 21.53
C ALA A 943 -22.12 50.31 20.08
N ALA A 944 -21.76 49.27 19.32
CA ALA A 944 -21.42 49.38 17.90
C ALA A 944 -22.61 49.96 17.12
N GLU A 945 -23.81 49.41 17.29
CA GLU A 945 -25.03 49.90 16.64
C GLU A 945 -25.30 51.39 16.96
N MET A 946 -25.30 51.74 18.26
CA MET A 946 -25.59 53.10 18.72
C MET A 946 -24.56 54.14 18.23
N PHE A 947 -23.27 53.85 18.36
CA PHE A 947 -22.24 54.80 17.95
C PHE A 947 -22.12 54.92 16.44
N THR A 948 -22.24 53.82 15.69
CA THR A 948 -22.25 53.83 14.23
C THR A 948 -23.42 54.65 13.70
N GLN A 949 -24.63 54.44 14.21
CA GLN A 949 -25.81 55.22 13.83
C GLN A 949 -25.58 56.72 14.05
N GLY A 950 -25.11 57.10 15.24
CA GLY A 950 -24.87 58.52 15.56
C GLY A 950 -23.78 59.14 14.67
N ALA A 951 -22.71 58.40 14.38
CA ALA A 951 -21.63 58.84 13.50
C ALA A 951 -22.07 58.96 12.02
N ASP A 952 -22.91 58.04 11.54
CA ASP A 952 -23.39 58.04 10.16
C ASP A 952 -24.46 59.11 9.89
N GLU A 953 -25.29 59.41 10.88
CA GLU A 953 -26.21 60.56 10.84
C GLU A 953 -25.48 61.91 10.88
N GLY A 954 -24.18 61.94 11.21
CA GLY A 954 -23.42 63.17 11.45
C GLY A 954 -23.97 63.95 12.65
N ALA A 955 -24.53 63.26 13.64
CA ALA A 955 -25.20 63.88 14.77
C ALA A 955 -24.23 64.68 15.65
N ASP A 956 -24.66 65.83 16.16
CA ASP A 956 -23.94 66.51 17.24
C ASP A 956 -24.02 65.67 18.54
N ALA A 957 -22.89 65.49 19.22
CA ALA A 957 -22.82 64.62 20.40
C ALA A 957 -23.72 65.10 21.55
N ALA A 958 -23.89 66.41 21.73
CA ALA A 958 -24.76 66.94 22.79
C ALA A 958 -26.24 66.74 22.45
N GLU A 959 -26.62 66.90 21.19
CA GLU A 959 -27.96 66.60 20.69
C GLU A 959 -28.28 65.10 20.78
N TYR A 960 -27.34 64.23 20.41
CA TYR A 960 -27.48 62.78 20.50
C TYR A 960 -27.72 62.32 21.95
N VAL A 961 -26.93 62.82 22.90
CA VAL A 961 -27.09 62.53 24.33
C VAL A 961 -28.45 63.02 24.85
N LYS A 962 -28.92 64.18 24.38
CA LYS A 962 -30.24 64.72 24.73
C LYS A 962 -31.37 63.83 24.17
N ARG A 963 -31.25 63.39 22.92
CA ARG A 963 -32.18 62.47 22.25
C ARG A 963 -32.30 61.14 22.99
N MET A 964 -31.19 60.53 23.35
CA MET A 964 -31.19 59.26 24.12
C MET A 964 -31.85 59.41 25.49
N ARG A 965 -31.60 60.52 26.18
CA ARG A 965 -32.29 60.85 27.43
C ARG A 965 -33.80 61.00 27.25
N GLN A 966 -34.25 61.70 26.21
CA GLN A 966 -35.69 61.89 25.92
C GLN A 966 -36.39 60.56 25.60
N GLN A 967 -35.67 59.62 24.99
CA GLN A 967 -36.15 58.26 24.72
C GLN A 967 -36.05 57.32 25.93
N ASN A 968 -35.61 57.80 27.10
CA ASN A 968 -35.32 57.00 28.29
C ASN A 968 -34.35 55.82 28.02
N LYS A 969 -33.39 56.00 27.11
CA LYS A 969 -32.36 55.02 26.79
C LYS A 969 -31.01 55.44 27.34
N LEU A 970 -30.31 54.51 28.00
CA LEU A 970 -28.90 54.68 28.33
C LEU A 970 -28.06 54.44 27.06
N ILE A 971 -26.93 55.15 26.96
CA ILE A 971 -25.99 54.99 25.85
C ILE A 971 -25.12 53.78 26.18
N MET A 972 -25.24 52.72 25.38
CA MET A 972 -24.44 51.50 25.54
C MET A 972 -22.97 51.81 25.27
N GLY A 973 -22.07 51.24 26.08
CA GLY A 973 -20.64 51.56 26.02
C GLY A 973 -20.21 52.78 26.84
N ILE A 974 -21.15 53.52 27.46
CA ILE A 974 -20.85 54.64 28.37
C ILE A 974 -21.15 54.25 29.83
N GLY A 975 -20.18 54.50 30.70
CA GLY A 975 -20.31 54.35 32.14
C GLY A 975 -19.44 53.24 32.72
N HIS A 976 -18.87 53.52 33.88
CA HIS A 976 -18.10 52.58 34.68
C HIS A 976 -18.47 52.70 36.17
N ARG A 977 -18.35 51.60 36.94
CA ARG A 977 -18.67 51.58 38.38
C ARG A 977 -17.65 52.34 39.24
N ILE A 978 -16.36 52.17 38.94
CA ILE A 978 -15.22 52.72 39.73
C ILE A 978 -14.40 53.75 38.94
N LYS A 979 -13.97 53.43 37.72
CA LYS A 979 -13.15 54.28 36.84
C LYS A 979 -13.85 55.59 36.44
N SER A 980 -13.04 56.62 36.23
CA SER A 980 -13.43 58.01 35.95
C SER A 980 -12.39 58.70 35.05
N LEU A 981 -12.62 59.97 34.69
CA LEU A 981 -11.62 60.76 33.95
C LEU A 981 -10.27 60.88 34.68
N SER A 982 -10.29 60.98 36.01
CA SER A 982 -9.08 61.08 36.85
C SER A 982 -8.44 59.72 37.15
N ASN A 983 -9.15 58.61 36.90
CA ASN A 983 -8.67 57.23 37.06
C ASN A 983 -9.14 56.40 35.87
N PRO A 984 -8.44 56.47 34.72
CA PRO A 984 -8.89 55.85 33.48
C PRO A 984 -8.88 54.32 33.55
N ASP A 985 -9.73 53.68 32.75
CA ASP A 985 -9.64 52.24 32.47
C ASP A 985 -8.48 52.00 31.51
N MET A 986 -7.42 51.33 31.99
CA MET A 986 -6.22 51.09 31.20
C MET A 986 -6.48 50.26 29.95
N ARG A 987 -7.51 49.39 29.94
CA ARG A 987 -7.86 48.61 28.73
C ARG A 987 -8.39 49.53 27.63
N VAL A 988 -9.20 50.53 28.00
CA VAL A 988 -9.70 51.55 27.08
C VAL A 988 -8.53 52.36 26.54
N THR A 989 -7.59 52.79 27.41
CA THR A 989 -6.40 53.53 26.98
C THR A 989 -5.59 52.75 25.95
N ILE A 990 -5.28 51.48 26.22
CA ILE A 990 -4.47 50.61 25.33
C ILE A 990 -5.14 50.42 23.96
N ILE A 991 -6.44 50.11 23.93
CA ILE A 991 -7.19 49.86 22.69
C ILE A 991 -7.34 51.17 21.88
N LYS A 992 -7.69 52.27 22.56
CA LYS A 992 -7.88 53.58 21.94
C LYS A 992 -6.59 54.12 21.33
N GLU A 993 -5.48 54.10 22.08
CA GLU A 993 -4.19 54.61 21.61
C GLU A 993 -3.68 53.82 20.40
N TYR A 994 -3.90 52.50 20.39
CA TYR A 994 -3.57 51.68 19.23
C TYR A 994 -4.39 52.06 18.00
N ALA A 995 -5.71 52.19 18.13
CA ALA A 995 -6.59 52.57 17.03
C ALA A 995 -6.22 53.95 16.46
N LEU A 996 -6.08 54.97 17.32
CA LEU A 996 -5.70 56.33 16.90
C LEU A 996 -4.34 56.39 16.20
N LYS A 997 -3.41 55.51 16.56
CA LYS A 997 -2.07 55.45 15.96
C LYS A 997 -2.05 54.73 14.61
N HIS A 998 -2.85 53.68 14.45
CA HIS A 998 -2.70 52.74 13.33
C HIS A 998 -3.86 52.78 12.31
N PHE A 999 -5.04 53.24 12.67
CA PHE A 999 -6.19 53.24 11.77
C PHE A 999 -6.19 54.50 10.89
N LYS A 1000 -6.64 54.32 9.64
CA LYS A 1000 -6.73 55.42 8.67
C LYS A 1000 -7.92 56.36 8.94
N ASN A 1001 -8.99 55.83 9.53
CA ASN A 1001 -10.21 56.56 9.84
C ASN A 1001 -10.76 56.07 11.17
N ASN A 1002 -11.13 57.00 12.06
CA ASN A 1002 -11.64 56.75 13.41
C ASN A 1002 -13.00 57.44 13.63
N LYS A 1003 -13.79 57.61 12.57
CA LYS A 1003 -15.04 58.40 12.59
C LYS A 1003 -15.99 57.96 13.71
N VAL A 1004 -16.16 56.66 13.93
CA VAL A 1004 -17.07 56.13 14.95
C VAL A 1004 -16.47 56.31 16.35
N LEU A 1005 -15.18 56.07 16.52
CA LEU A 1005 -14.45 56.32 17.76
C LEU A 1005 -14.46 57.81 18.14
N ASP A 1006 -14.24 58.72 17.19
CA ASP A 1006 -14.25 60.17 17.40
C ASP A 1006 -15.63 60.64 17.89
N PHE A 1007 -16.70 60.11 17.29
CA PHE A 1007 -18.07 60.35 17.75
C PHE A 1007 -18.29 59.81 19.17
N ALA A 1008 -17.84 58.58 19.47
CA ALA A 1008 -17.95 58.00 20.80
C ALA A 1008 -17.20 58.81 21.88
N LEU A 1009 -16.02 59.33 21.54
CA LEU A 1009 -15.22 60.22 22.40
C LEU A 1009 -15.89 61.59 22.58
N ALA A 1010 -16.52 62.14 21.55
CA ALA A 1010 -17.31 63.36 21.67
C ALA A 1010 -18.53 63.16 22.59
N VAL A 1011 -19.20 62.00 22.50
CA VAL A 1011 -20.27 61.61 23.43
C VAL A 1011 -19.74 61.49 24.87
N GLU A 1012 -18.58 60.86 25.08
CA GLU A 1012 -17.92 60.78 26.39
C GLU A 1012 -17.66 62.17 26.98
N GLN A 1013 -17.16 63.13 26.20
CA GLN A 1013 -16.92 64.51 26.67
C GLN A 1013 -18.19 65.19 27.17
N VAL A 1014 -19.36 64.86 26.59
CA VAL A 1014 -20.65 65.39 27.03
C VAL A 1014 -21.16 64.65 28.28
N THR A 1015 -21.02 63.33 28.35
CA THR A 1015 -21.54 62.53 29.46
C THR A 1015 -20.72 62.70 30.73
N THR A 1016 -19.39 62.82 30.62
CA THR A 1016 -18.49 63.00 31.77
C THR A 1016 -18.68 64.34 32.47
N LYS A 1017 -19.10 65.40 31.75
CA LYS A 1017 -19.54 66.67 32.35
C LYS A 1017 -20.75 66.54 33.28
N LYS A 1018 -21.56 65.47 33.12
CA LYS A 1018 -22.69 65.18 34.02
C LYS A 1018 -22.26 64.38 35.25
N ARG A 1019 -21.36 63.42 35.05
CA ARG A 1019 -20.77 62.59 36.11
C ARG A 1019 -19.45 62.01 35.62
N GLU A 1020 -18.39 62.18 36.40
CA GLU A 1020 -17.03 61.81 36.00
C GLU A 1020 -16.82 60.32 35.70
N THR A 1021 -17.71 59.45 36.18
CA THR A 1021 -17.68 58.00 35.92
C THR A 1021 -18.42 57.57 34.66
N LEU A 1022 -19.06 58.51 33.95
CA LEU A 1022 -19.74 58.26 32.66
C LEU A 1022 -18.74 58.34 31.48
N ILE A 1023 -17.63 57.62 31.63
CA ILE A 1023 -16.56 57.47 30.63
C ILE A 1023 -16.91 56.42 29.57
N LEU A 1024 -16.23 56.43 28.42
CA LEU A 1024 -16.28 55.33 27.46
C LEU A 1024 -15.65 54.09 28.11
N ASN A 1025 -16.42 53.00 28.20
CA ASN A 1025 -15.92 51.75 28.77
C ASN A 1025 -15.26 50.86 27.70
N VAL A 1026 -14.63 49.76 28.13
CA VAL A 1026 -13.87 48.88 27.22
C VAL A 1026 -14.75 48.27 26.14
N ASP A 1027 -16.00 47.91 26.45
CA ASP A 1027 -16.94 47.34 25.49
C ASP A 1027 -17.31 48.36 24.40
N GLY A 1028 -17.58 49.61 24.80
CA GLY A 1028 -17.88 50.71 23.88
C GLY A 1028 -16.67 51.12 23.03
N CYS A 1029 -15.48 51.12 23.61
CA CYS A 1029 -14.24 51.43 22.90
C CYS A 1029 -13.89 50.35 21.87
N ILE A 1030 -13.95 49.06 22.24
CA ILE A 1030 -13.75 47.95 21.30
C ILE A 1030 -14.78 48.03 20.16
N ALA A 1031 -16.05 48.24 20.50
CA ALA A 1031 -17.13 48.33 19.53
C ALA A 1031 -16.91 49.43 18.48
N ALA A 1032 -16.64 50.66 18.93
CA ALA A 1032 -16.39 51.79 18.03
C ALA A 1032 -15.15 51.56 17.15
N CYS A 1033 -14.03 51.14 17.76
CA CYS A 1033 -12.81 50.84 17.02
C CYS A 1033 -12.97 49.68 16.04
N PHE A 1034 -13.71 48.63 16.38
CA PHE A 1034 -13.86 47.48 15.48
C PHE A 1034 -14.69 47.81 14.24
N VAL A 1035 -15.71 48.67 14.39
CA VAL A 1035 -16.46 49.21 13.24
C VAL A 1035 -15.52 50.03 12.34
N ASP A 1036 -14.75 50.95 12.94
CA ASP A 1036 -13.77 51.75 12.20
C ASP A 1036 -12.72 50.87 11.52
N LEU A 1037 -12.27 49.78 12.16
CA LEU A 1037 -11.35 48.82 11.58
C LEU A 1037 -11.94 48.18 10.32
N LEU A 1038 -13.15 47.59 10.41
CA LEU A 1038 -13.77 46.92 9.27
C LEU A 1038 -14.00 47.90 8.11
N ARG A 1039 -14.52 49.10 8.40
CA ARG A 1039 -14.81 50.13 7.38
C ARG A 1039 -13.57 50.77 6.75
N SER A 1040 -12.43 50.80 7.45
CA SER A 1040 -11.23 51.53 6.99
C SER A 1040 -10.00 50.67 6.67
N CYS A 1041 -10.04 49.36 6.97
CA CYS A 1041 -8.91 48.47 6.70
C CYS A 1041 -8.66 48.19 5.21
N GLY A 1042 -9.63 48.50 4.35
CA GLY A 1042 -9.55 48.33 2.90
C GLY A 1042 -9.87 46.92 2.41
N ALA A 1043 -10.30 46.02 3.30
CA ALA A 1043 -10.67 44.64 2.96
C ALA A 1043 -12.17 44.42 2.73
N PHE A 1044 -13.01 45.40 3.13
CA PHE A 1044 -14.47 45.32 3.08
C PHE A 1044 -15.06 46.59 2.46
N THR A 1045 -16.18 46.45 1.76
CA THR A 1045 -17.07 47.59 1.52
C THR A 1045 -17.78 48.00 2.81
N GLN A 1046 -18.41 49.17 2.82
CA GLN A 1046 -19.17 49.61 3.98
C GLN A 1046 -20.34 48.66 4.27
N GLU A 1047 -21.01 48.15 3.22
CA GLU A 1047 -22.10 47.19 3.34
C GLU A 1047 -21.62 45.85 3.93
N GLU A 1048 -20.49 45.32 3.46
CA GLU A 1048 -19.90 44.08 4.01
C GLU A 1048 -19.51 44.26 5.48
N ALA A 1049 -18.90 45.40 5.83
CA ALA A 1049 -18.53 45.71 7.21
C ALA A 1049 -19.76 45.80 8.13
N ASP A 1050 -20.83 46.47 7.67
CA ASP A 1050 -22.06 46.63 8.44
C ASP A 1050 -22.80 45.30 8.61
N GLU A 1051 -22.80 44.46 7.57
CA GLU A 1051 -23.35 43.09 7.63
C GLU A 1051 -22.59 42.23 8.64
N LEU A 1052 -21.24 42.28 8.67
CA LEU A 1052 -20.44 41.54 9.63
C LEU A 1052 -20.75 41.94 11.08
N ILE A 1053 -20.96 43.24 11.33
CA ILE A 1053 -21.35 43.74 12.65
C ILE A 1053 -22.76 43.25 13.00
N ALA A 1054 -23.72 43.35 12.07
CA ALA A 1054 -25.10 42.89 12.27
C ALA A 1054 -25.19 41.38 12.53
N ASN A 1055 -24.30 40.58 11.92
CA ASN A 1055 -24.19 39.14 12.12
C ASN A 1055 -23.53 38.75 13.47
N GLY A 1056 -23.13 39.73 14.29
CA GLY A 1056 -22.65 39.49 15.65
C GLY A 1056 -21.19 39.06 15.74
N CYS A 1057 -20.33 39.48 14.80
CA CYS A 1057 -18.90 39.15 14.86
C CYS A 1057 -18.21 39.63 16.16
N LEU A 1058 -18.69 40.74 16.74
CA LEU A 1058 -18.23 41.28 18.02
C LEU A 1058 -18.61 40.39 19.22
N ASN A 1059 -19.83 39.83 19.25
CA ASN A 1059 -20.18 38.77 20.21
C ASN A 1059 -19.24 37.56 20.07
N GLY A 1060 -18.93 37.16 18.83
CA GLY A 1060 -17.94 36.11 18.55
C GLY A 1060 -16.60 36.40 19.22
N MET A 1061 -16.08 37.63 19.04
CA MET A 1061 -14.81 38.06 19.65
C MET A 1061 -14.86 37.99 21.18
N PHE A 1062 -15.95 38.44 21.80
CA PHE A 1062 -16.13 38.37 23.25
C PHE A 1062 -16.20 36.92 23.74
N VAL A 1063 -16.95 36.05 23.06
CA VAL A 1063 -17.07 34.62 23.38
C VAL A 1063 -15.71 33.93 23.28
N LEU A 1064 -14.97 34.16 22.19
CA LEU A 1064 -13.66 33.55 21.96
C LEU A 1064 -12.64 34.02 23.00
N GLY A 1065 -12.56 35.33 23.25
CA GLY A 1065 -11.68 35.88 24.29
C GLY A 1065 -12.04 35.31 25.67
N ARG A 1066 -13.31 35.40 26.06
CA ARG A 1066 -13.78 34.98 27.40
C ARG A 1066 -13.59 33.48 27.67
N SER A 1067 -13.62 32.66 26.62
CA SER A 1067 -13.36 31.23 26.73
C SER A 1067 -11.99 30.93 27.36
N VAL A 1068 -10.98 31.78 27.12
CA VAL A 1068 -9.65 31.65 27.71
C VAL A 1068 -9.73 31.72 29.24
N GLY A 1069 -10.42 32.73 29.79
CA GLY A 1069 -10.62 32.88 31.22
C GLY A 1069 -11.46 31.78 31.85
N PHE A 1070 -12.52 31.34 31.18
CA PHE A 1070 -13.39 30.27 31.68
C PHE A 1070 -12.66 28.92 31.75
N ILE A 1071 -11.86 28.58 30.73
CA ILE A 1071 -10.98 27.41 30.79
C ILE A 1071 -9.98 27.55 31.96
N GLY A 1072 -9.40 28.75 32.13
CA GLY A 1072 -8.54 29.07 33.27
C GLY A 1072 -9.21 28.80 34.61
N HIS A 1073 -10.46 29.24 34.79
CA HIS A 1073 -11.24 28.98 36.00
C HIS A 1073 -11.55 27.48 36.20
N TYR A 1074 -11.94 26.75 35.15
CA TYR A 1074 -12.14 25.29 35.26
C TYR A 1074 -10.88 24.58 35.75
N LEU A 1075 -9.74 24.85 35.11
CA LEU A 1075 -8.45 24.24 35.47
C LEU A 1075 -8.02 24.63 36.89
N ASP A 1076 -8.24 25.90 37.27
CA ASP A 1076 -7.99 26.38 38.63
C ASP A 1076 -8.82 25.62 39.67
N GLN A 1077 -10.13 25.45 39.44
CA GLN A 1077 -10.98 24.71 40.38
C GLN A 1077 -10.60 23.23 40.50
N LYS A 1078 -10.21 22.58 39.40
CA LYS A 1078 -9.68 21.21 39.42
C LYS A 1078 -8.37 21.13 40.20
N ARG A 1079 -7.44 22.06 39.96
CA ARG A 1079 -6.16 22.16 40.69
C ARG A 1079 -6.37 22.39 42.18
N LEU A 1080 -7.29 23.28 42.54
CA LEU A 1080 -7.66 23.59 43.93
C LEU A 1080 -8.47 22.49 44.62
N LYS A 1081 -8.84 21.42 43.90
CA LYS A 1081 -9.65 20.29 44.39
C LYS A 1081 -10.92 20.76 45.12
N GLN A 1082 -11.58 21.79 44.59
CA GLN A 1082 -12.71 22.41 45.25
C GLN A 1082 -13.93 21.47 45.27
N PRO A 1083 -14.61 21.28 46.42
CA PRO A 1083 -15.74 20.37 46.54
C PRO A 1083 -17.01 20.95 45.90
N LEU A 1084 -18.05 20.12 45.76
CA LEU A 1084 -19.37 20.52 45.26
C LEU A 1084 -19.86 21.81 45.94
N TYR A 1085 -20.32 22.76 45.12
CA TYR A 1085 -20.91 24.00 45.61
C TYR A 1085 -22.42 23.83 45.82
N ARG A 1086 -22.92 24.28 46.98
CA ARG A 1086 -24.35 24.43 47.27
C ARG A 1086 -24.58 25.85 47.73
N HIS A 1087 -25.54 26.55 47.10
CA HIS A 1087 -25.82 27.93 47.44
C HIS A 1087 -26.40 28.03 48.86
N PRO A 1088 -25.93 28.97 49.71
CA PRO A 1088 -26.44 29.17 51.06
C PRO A 1088 -27.94 29.51 51.07
N TRP A 1089 -28.66 29.07 52.11
CA TRP A 1089 -30.11 29.30 52.21
C TRP A 1089 -30.49 30.72 52.62
N ASP A 1090 -29.61 31.40 53.35
CA ASP A 1090 -29.76 32.79 53.80
C ASP A 1090 -29.66 33.81 52.65
N ASP A 1091 -29.08 33.43 51.51
CA ASP A 1091 -29.01 34.23 50.28
C ASP A 1091 -30.25 34.00 49.35
N ILE A 1092 -31.21 33.16 49.77
CA ILE A 1092 -32.41 32.82 48.99
C ILE A 1092 -33.67 33.29 49.73
N SER A 1093 -34.45 34.18 49.09
CA SER A 1093 -35.79 34.54 49.58
C SER A 1093 -36.83 33.51 49.18
N TYR A 1094 -37.25 32.67 50.13
CA TYR A 1094 -38.33 31.70 49.94
C TYR A 1094 -39.69 32.37 50.16
N GLN A 1095 -40.33 32.83 49.09
CA GLN A 1095 -41.73 33.26 49.13
C GLN A 1095 -42.65 32.03 49.01
N SER A 1096 -42.88 31.31 50.10
CA SER A 1096 -43.94 30.31 50.14
C SER A 1096 -45.29 31.03 50.13
N VAL A 1097 -46.07 30.85 49.06
CA VAL A 1097 -47.49 31.23 49.04
C VAL A 1097 -48.20 30.30 50.03
N ASN A 1098 -48.62 30.84 51.17
CA ASN A 1098 -49.65 30.22 52.00
C ASN A 1098 -51.02 30.40 51.35
#